data_AF-A0A7Y9J3B3-F1
#
_entry.id   AF-A0A7Y9J3B3-F1
#
_cell.length_a   1.000
_cell.length_b   1.000
_cell.length_c   1.000
_cell.angle_alpha   90.00
_cell.angle_beta   90.00
_cell.angle_gamma   90.00
#
_symmetry.space_group_name_H-M   'P 1'
#
loop_
_entity.id
_entity.type
_entity.pdbx_description
1 polymer ?
#
loop_
_entity_poly.entity_id
_entity_poly.type
_entity_poly.pdbx_seq_one_letter_code
_entity_poly.pdbx_strand_id
1 'polypeptide(L)'
;MTVRSLWEDTAPPGPAREPLDGDTEVDVCVVGAGYTGLWTAYHVLEHDPGASVLVVEAERVGFGASGRNGGWCSALLPQGESALAAEHGPAAARAMREAMRATIDAVERVVVAEGIDCHFRRGGTVVVARSEPQLARAVAEVAADERAGSPERLRLLDAEQTRKTVGMTRALGATYTPDCARIHPLRLARGLAEAVERRGGRIVEGTRATQVAAGRVRTDRGTVRARHVVRATEAWTATTGSREVVPVYSLMVATEPLPARFWEQAGLENGETFSDHRHVVVYGQRTADDRLVFGGRGAPYHFGSSIRPEFDGDEAVFRKLRATLRDLFPAVAGARFTHAWGGPLGIARDWHAAVRHDPVSGLGSAGGYVGDGVGTANLAGRTLAASITGADPELLRLPWFGHVPPRWEPEPLRWLGVNAGLLVARAADAAEGRRRRRDRPGPSDAPVERPGPAHGALSPSRGYSPWWRPHAIGRPEAARGAEPVAATRWKHRIRCHGGHPLVPSDAMSGTADLVLHSGRVFTGTGLHPSATAVAVSDGRVAAVGTDAELRSWTGPGTRTVDLAGRLVLPGFTDAHVHPVMGGLERLGCDLSEVHGAQAALDRVAAHAAAHPGEWVSGGGWSMADFPGGTPRREDLDRVVPDRPVFLLNRDHHGAWANSRALELAGVDARTPDPVDGRIERDPDGTPTGTLHEGAMDLVSRLLPPVTPADLAAGLAEGQRYLHSVGVTGWQDAIVGAYAGHSDTTPVYLDAVAAGTLTARVVGALWWPRGRTAEEVDDVVAGFVAHRERVAAAGSDRFRTTSVKIMLDGVAENRTASMLTPYLDGCGCSSGETGLSYLDRDLLLAAVPALDAAGFDVHVHVIGDRAVRDALDAVALARRSPASRGGRHHLAHLQVVHPDDVPRFAALDVTANAQALWACEEEQMTALTTPLLGPERNSWQYPFGGLLRTGARLVMGSDWPVSTPDPWQAVHVAVNRTPPGVDARPFGPEHALTLTEALHAYTAGSAWINRHDDAGTLTAGAVADLAVASVDPYSVEPRDLHRVRTDLTLVAGTPVHEASTDLAGVGR
;
A
#
# COMPACT_ATOMS: atom_id res chain seq x y z
N MET A 1 -6.65 -42.88 -4.73
CA MET A 1 -7.51 -42.88 -5.94
C MET A 1 -8.17 -41.51 -6.04
N THR A 2 -8.06 -40.84 -7.18
CA THR A 2 -8.68 -39.53 -7.42
C THR A 2 -10.21 -39.64 -7.43
N VAL A 3 -10.89 -38.67 -6.81
CA VAL A 3 -12.36 -38.63 -6.75
C VAL A 3 -12.91 -38.33 -8.14
N ARG A 4 -13.73 -39.24 -8.66
CA ARG A 4 -14.34 -39.11 -9.99
C ARG A 4 -15.35 -37.96 -10.01
N SER A 5 -15.21 -37.06 -10.98
CA SER A 5 -16.13 -35.92 -11.14
C SER A 5 -17.34 -36.28 -12.00
N LEU A 6 -18.45 -35.52 -11.85
CA LEU A 6 -19.61 -35.66 -12.75
C LEU A 6 -19.18 -35.63 -14.23
N TRP A 7 -18.25 -34.74 -14.57
CA TRP A 7 -17.79 -34.55 -15.93
C TRP A 7 -17.08 -35.77 -16.50
N GLU A 8 -16.39 -36.55 -15.66
CA GLU A 8 -15.76 -37.81 -16.06
C GLU A 8 -16.76 -38.97 -16.17
N ASP A 9 -17.91 -38.87 -15.51
CA ASP A 9 -19.01 -39.83 -15.61
C ASP A 9 -19.89 -39.56 -16.83
N THR A 10 -20.05 -38.30 -17.26
CA THR A 10 -20.96 -37.90 -18.35
C THR A 10 -20.27 -37.59 -19.69
N ALA A 11 -18.93 -37.51 -19.71
CA ALA A 11 -18.17 -37.39 -20.95
C ALA A 11 -17.94 -38.76 -21.60
N PRO A 12 -18.09 -38.88 -22.94
CA PRO A 12 -17.65 -40.07 -23.67
C PRO A 12 -16.17 -40.35 -23.39
N PRO A 13 -15.75 -41.63 -23.30
CA PRO A 13 -14.34 -41.97 -23.11
C PRO A 13 -13.51 -41.35 -24.25
N GLY A 14 -12.38 -40.74 -23.90
CA GLY A 14 -11.44 -40.22 -24.89
C GLY A 14 -10.60 -41.34 -25.50
N PRO A 15 -9.95 -41.10 -26.66
CA PRO A 15 -8.99 -42.04 -27.21
C PRO A 15 -7.82 -42.25 -26.23
N ALA A 16 -7.31 -43.48 -26.16
CA ALA A 16 -6.05 -43.73 -25.46
C ALA A 16 -4.92 -43.09 -26.26
N ARG A 17 -4.09 -42.30 -25.59
CA ARG A 17 -2.89 -41.69 -26.19
C ARG A 17 -1.67 -42.37 -25.62
N GLU A 18 -0.79 -42.80 -26.50
CA GLU A 18 0.44 -43.46 -26.09
C GLU A 18 1.37 -42.47 -25.36
N PRO A 19 2.17 -42.96 -24.40
CA PRO A 19 3.22 -42.15 -23.80
C PRO A 19 4.30 -41.81 -24.80
N LEU A 20 5.14 -40.83 -24.46
CA LEU A 20 6.34 -40.53 -25.23
C LEU A 20 7.23 -41.78 -25.28
N ASP A 21 7.73 -42.10 -26.46
CA ASP A 21 8.60 -43.25 -26.70
C ASP A 21 10.00 -42.76 -27.11
N GLY A 22 10.75 -42.25 -26.13
CA GLY A 22 12.12 -41.76 -26.32
C GLY A 22 12.26 -40.27 -26.68
N ASP A 23 13.47 -39.91 -27.10
CA ASP A 23 13.82 -38.54 -27.45
C ASP A 23 13.19 -38.11 -28.78
N THR A 24 12.73 -36.86 -28.87
CA THR A 24 12.07 -36.32 -30.05
C THR A 24 12.39 -34.83 -30.21
N GLU A 25 12.30 -34.32 -31.43
CA GLU A 25 12.45 -32.89 -31.73
C GLU A 25 11.20 -32.38 -32.45
N VAL A 26 10.75 -31.19 -32.08
CA VAL A 26 9.57 -30.51 -32.63
C VAL A 26 9.77 -29.00 -32.66
N ASP A 27 8.94 -28.25 -33.38
CA ASP A 27 9.02 -26.78 -33.39
C ASP A 27 8.48 -26.21 -32.07
N VAL A 28 7.37 -26.75 -31.58
CA VAL A 28 6.70 -26.28 -30.37
C VAL A 28 6.38 -27.45 -29.44
N CYS A 29 6.91 -27.41 -28.22
CA CYS A 29 6.54 -28.32 -27.13
C CYS A 29 5.70 -27.59 -26.08
N VAL A 30 4.52 -28.12 -25.78
CA VAL A 30 3.60 -27.58 -24.76
C VAL A 30 3.50 -28.57 -23.61
N VAL A 31 3.77 -28.12 -22.38
CA VAL A 31 3.69 -28.95 -21.17
C VAL A 31 2.37 -28.68 -20.45
N GLY A 32 1.49 -29.68 -20.48
CA GLY A 32 0.14 -29.67 -19.89
C GLY A 32 -0.96 -29.67 -20.96
N ALA A 33 -1.80 -30.72 -20.97
CA ALA A 33 -2.96 -30.83 -21.87
C ALA A 33 -4.27 -30.34 -21.21
N GLY A 34 -4.17 -29.22 -20.49
CA GLY A 34 -5.30 -28.40 -20.07
C GLY A 34 -5.68 -27.36 -21.12
N TYR A 35 -6.66 -26.51 -20.83
CA TYR A 35 -7.17 -25.51 -21.78
C TYR A 35 -6.07 -24.63 -22.36
N THR A 36 -5.19 -24.06 -21.53
CA THR A 36 -4.11 -23.18 -22.01
C THR A 36 -3.25 -23.89 -23.04
N GLY A 37 -2.80 -25.12 -22.74
CA GLY A 37 -1.92 -25.84 -23.64
C GLY A 37 -2.61 -26.28 -24.93
N LEU A 38 -3.85 -26.76 -24.84
CA LEU A 38 -4.64 -27.16 -26.01
C LEU A 38 -4.99 -25.96 -26.89
N TRP A 39 -5.37 -24.82 -26.32
CA TRP A 39 -5.63 -23.60 -27.08
C TRP A 39 -4.36 -23.05 -27.73
N THR A 40 -3.21 -23.07 -27.04
CA THR A 40 -1.93 -22.71 -27.65
C THR A 40 -1.62 -23.61 -28.84
N ALA A 41 -1.68 -24.94 -28.66
CA ALA A 41 -1.39 -25.88 -29.74
C ALA A 41 -2.35 -25.73 -30.92
N TYR A 42 -3.65 -25.58 -30.64
CA TYR A 42 -4.68 -25.37 -31.66
C TYR A 42 -4.40 -24.12 -32.49
N HIS A 43 -4.16 -22.97 -31.84
CA HIS A 43 -3.94 -21.71 -32.55
C HIS A 43 -2.58 -21.66 -33.25
N VAL A 44 -1.53 -22.26 -32.69
CA VAL A 44 -0.25 -22.42 -33.42
C VAL A 44 -0.47 -23.17 -34.73
N LEU A 45 -1.17 -24.31 -34.71
CA LEU A 45 -1.47 -25.11 -35.91
C LEU A 45 -2.49 -24.43 -36.85
N GLU A 46 -3.32 -23.53 -36.32
CA GLU A 46 -4.22 -22.70 -37.14
C GLU A 46 -3.46 -21.63 -37.92
N HIS A 47 -2.48 -20.98 -37.29
CA HIS A 47 -1.68 -19.92 -37.91
C HIS A 47 -0.50 -20.47 -38.73
N ASP A 48 0.07 -21.61 -38.33
CA ASP A 48 1.15 -22.31 -39.02
C ASP A 48 0.87 -23.82 -39.08
N PRO A 49 0.12 -24.29 -40.10
CA PRO A 49 -0.17 -25.71 -40.29
C PRO A 49 1.05 -26.60 -40.56
N GLY A 50 2.22 -26.00 -40.85
CA GLY A 50 3.47 -26.71 -41.06
C GLY A 50 4.26 -26.98 -39.79
N ALA A 51 3.91 -26.32 -38.67
CA ALA A 51 4.61 -26.47 -37.40
C ALA A 51 4.41 -27.87 -36.80
N SER A 52 5.50 -28.49 -36.39
CA SER A 52 5.44 -29.71 -35.57
C SER A 52 5.18 -29.34 -34.11
N VAL A 53 4.00 -29.73 -33.59
CA VAL A 53 3.57 -29.40 -32.22
C VAL A 53 3.39 -30.67 -31.40
N LEU A 54 4.01 -30.72 -30.21
CA LEU A 54 3.86 -31.80 -29.24
C LEU A 54 3.33 -31.28 -27.90
N VAL A 55 2.19 -31.81 -27.46
CA VAL A 55 1.65 -31.58 -26.11
C VAL A 55 2.00 -32.76 -25.22
N VAL A 56 2.63 -32.49 -24.07
CA VAL A 56 3.05 -33.49 -23.07
C VAL A 56 2.15 -33.39 -21.85
N GLU A 57 1.47 -34.48 -21.49
CA GLU A 57 0.57 -34.57 -20.34
C GLU A 57 0.98 -35.71 -19.40
N ALA A 58 1.08 -35.39 -18.11
CA ALA A 58 1.51 -36.34 -17.09
C ALA A 58 0.46 -37.42 -16.81
N GLU A 59 -0.82 -37.05 -16.93
CA GLU A 59 -1.96 -37.93 -16.66
C GLU A 59 -2.75 -38.16 -17.95
N ARG A 60 -3.86 -37.43 -18.13
CA ARG A 60 -4.74 -37.49 -19.30
C ARG A 60 -5.24 -36.11 -19.67
N VAL A 61 -5.67 -35.91 -20.92
CA VAL A 61 -6.26 -34.65 -21.39
C VAL A 61 -7.37 -34.18 -20.44
N GLY A 62 -7.24 -32.93 -19.98
CA GLY A 62 -8.20 -32.32 -19.06
C GLY A 62 -8.14 -32.82 -17.62
N PHE A 63 -7.12 -33.58 -17.20
CA PHE A 63 -7.02 -34.13 -15.83
C PHE A 63 -7.12 -33.06 -14.73
N GLY A 64 -6.48 -31.90 -14.94
CA GLY A 64 -6.46 -30.80 -13.96
C GLY A 64 -7.75 -29.98 -13.89
N ALA A 65 -7.63 -28.71 -13.54
CA ALA A 65 -8.77 -27.80 -13.40
C ALA A 65 -9.65 -27.73 -14.67
N SER A 66 -9.07 -27.90 -15.86
CA SER A 66 -9.79 -27.83 -17.15
C SER A 66 -10.89 -28.88 -17.30
N GLY A 67 -10.79 -30.06 -16.70
CA GLY A 67 -11.85 -31.08 -16.75
C GLY A 67 -12.75 -31.11 -15.52
N ARG A 68 -12.46 -30.31 -14.49
CA ARG A 68 -13.05 -30.44 -13.14
C ARG A 68 -13.74 -29.17 -12.64
N ASN A 69 -13.76 -28.10 -13.43
CA ASN A 69 -14.30 -26.78 -13.05
C ASN A 69 -15.84 -26.67 -13.14
N GLY A 70 -16.34 -25.46 -12.87
CA GLY A 70 -17.77 -25.09 -12.92
C GLY A 70 -18.43 -25.05 -14.29
N GLY A 71 -17.65 -25.08 -15.37
CA GLY A 71 -18.12 -24.99 -16.75
C GLY A 71 -18.58 -23.59 -17.15
N TRP A 72 -17.99 -22.54 -16.57
CA TRP A 72 -18.30 -21.14 -16.89
C TRP A 72 -17.28 -20.61 -17.89
N CYS A 73 -17.65 -20.49 -19.16
CA CYS A 73 -16.88 -19.74 -20.15
C CYS A 73 -17.30 -18.27 -20.04
N SER A 74 -16.64 -17.51 -19.17
CA SER A 74 -16.97 -16.11 -18.87
C SER A 74 -15.94 -15.14 -19.45
N ALA A 75 -16.36 -13.88 -19.64
CA ALA A 75 -15.47 -12.76 -19.94
C ALA A 75 -14.91 -12.10 -18.66
N LEU A 76 -15.01 -12.77 -17.51
CA LEU A 76 -14.53 -12.25 -16.24
C LEU A 76 -13.00 -12.29 -16.18
N LEU A 77 -12.43 -11.28 -15.52
CA LEU A 77 -11.02 -11.25 -15.17
C LEU A 77 -10.84 -11.19 -13.65
N PRO A 78 -9.80 -11.85 -13.12
CA PRO A 78 -9.44 -11.77 -11.70
C PRO A 78 -9.16 -10.35 -11.23
N GLN A 79 -8.29 -9.64 -11.95
CA GLN A 79 -8.08 -8.21 -11.79
C GLN A 79 -9.29 -7.49 -12.40
N GLY A 80 -9.91 -6.57 -11.67
CA GLY A 80 -10.99 -5.78 -12.25
C GLY A 80 -10.48 -4.58 -13.03
N GLU A 81 -11.38 -3.98 -13.79
CA GLU A 81 -11.05 -3.01 -14.83
C GLU A 81 -10.35 -1.76 -14.29
N SER A 82 -10.70 -1.25 -13.10
CA SER A 82 -10.02 -0.06 -12.59
C SER A 82 -8.60 -0.35 -12.10
N ALA A 83 -8.25 -1.60 -11.76
CA ALA A 83 -6.84 -1.97 -11.53
C ALA A 83 -6.05 -1.81 -12.81
N LEU A 84 -6.55 -2.46 -13.87
CA LEU A 84 -5.93 -2.49 -15.18
C LEU A 84 -5.82 -1.07 -15.73
N ALA A 85 -6.84 -0.24 -15.50
CA ALA A 85 -6.89 1.14 -15.98
C ALA A 85 -5.93 2.04 -15.23
N ALA A 86 -5.72 1.79 -13.94
CA ALA A 86 -4.69 2.47 -13.19
C ALA A 86 -3.32 2.01 -13.69
N GLU A 87 -3.00 0.72 -13.63
CA GLU A 87 -1.66 0.21 -13.96
C GLU A 87 -1.22 0.48 -15.42
N HIS A 88 -2.13 0.27 -16.38
CA HIS A 88 -1.82 0.30 -17.82
C HIS A 88 -2.56 1.39 -18.60
N GLY A 89 -3.33 2.24 -17.91
CA GLY A 89 -4.14 3.28 -18.53
C GLY A 89 -5.54 2.80 -18.99
N PRO A 90 -6.53 3.70 -19.08
CA PRO A 90 -7.92 3.34 -19.42
C PRO A 90 -8.11 2.66 -20.78
N ALA A 91 -7.28 3.02 -21.78
CA ALA A 91 -7.36 2.43 -23.11
C ALA A 91 -6.95 0.95 -23.12
N ALA A 92 -5.87 0.62 -22.41
CA ALA A 92 -5.37 -0.75 -22.34
C ALA A 92 -6.31 -1.66 -21.54
N ALA A 93 -6.89 -1.14 -20.45
CA ALA A 93 -7.93 -1.83 -19.68
C ALA A 93 -9.18 -2.13 -20.53
N ARG A 94 -9.62 -1.15 -21.34
CA ARG A 94 -10.73 -1.34 -22.27
C ARG A 94 -10.43 -2.40 -23.32
N ALA A 95 -9.23 -2.36 -23.92
CA ALA A 95 -8.80 -3.36 -24.89
C ALA A 95 -8.76 -4.78 -24.28
N MET A 96 -8.28 -4.91 -23.05
CA MET A 96 -8.28 -6.17 -22.31
C MET A 96 -9.69 -6.71 -22.07
N ARG A 97 -10.62 -5.84 -21.65
CA ARG A 97 -12.03 -6.19 -21.47
C ARG A 97 -12.70 -6.62 -22.77
N GLU A 98 -12.48 -5.89 -23.85
CA GLU A 98 -13.01 -6.21 -25.19
C GLU A 98 -12.45 -7.54 -25.70
N ALA A 99 -11.15 -7.80 -25.51
CA ALA A 99 -10.53 -9.07 -25.86
C ALA A 99 -11.13 -10.25 -25.08
N MET A 100 -11.42 -10.07 -23.79
CA MET A 100 -12.10 -11.09 -22.98
C MET A 100 -13.56 -11.30 -23.40
N ARG A 101 -14.31 -10.23 -23.72
CA ARG A 101 -15.67 -10.36 -24.27
C ARG A 101 -15.66 -11.13 -25.60
N ALA A 102 -14.75 -10.78 -26.51
CA ALA A 102 -14.57 -11.45 -27.79
C ALA A 102 -14.12 -12.92 -27.65
N THR A 103 -13.62 -13.32 -26.48
CA THR A 103 -13.19 -14.69 -26.22
C THR A 103 -14.38 -15.66 -26.15
N ILE A 104 -15.55 -15.23 -25.68
CA ILE A 104 -16.77 -16.05 -25.72
C ILE A 104 -17.08 -16.43 -27.18
N ASP A 105 -17.02 -15.44 -28.08
CA ASP A 105 -17.25 -15.63 -29.52
C ASP A 105 -16.17 -16.48 -30.16
N ALA A 106 -14.90 -16.31 -29.75
CA ALA A 106 -13.80 -17.13 -30.24
C ALA A 106 -13.99 -18.61 -29.86
N VAL A 107 -14.36 -18.90 -28.61
CA VAL A 107 -14.62 -20.27 -28.15
C VAL A 107 -15.81 -20.87 -28.89
N GLU A 108 -16.93 -20.14 -29.04
CA GLU A 108 -18.09 -20.62 -29.78
C GLU A 108 -17.75 -20.94 -31.23
N ARG A 109 -17.00 -20.05 -31.91
CA ARG A 109 -16.56 -20.28 -33.29
C ARG A 109 -15.77 -21.58 -33.44
N VAL A 110 -14.82 -21.85 -32.55
CA VAL A 110 -14.04 -23.09 -32.60
C VAL A 110 -14.91 -24.30 -32.26
N VAL A 111 -15.75 -24.19 -31.25
CA VAL A 111 -16.70 -25.26 -30.89
C VAL A 111 -17.58 -25.66 -32.07
N VAL A 112 -18.09 -24.68 -32.82
CA VAL A 112 -18.91 -24.93 -34.02
C VAL A 112 -18.05 -25.47 -35.17
N ALA A 113 -16.91 -24.84 -35.47
CA ALA A 113 -16.05 -25.21 -36.59
C ALA A 113 -15.48 -26.62 -36.45
N GLU A 114 -15.14 -27.03 -35.23
CA GLU A 114 -14.53 -28.31 -34.91
C GLU A 114 -15.55 -29.37 -34.47
N GLY A 115 -16.85 -29.03 -34.43
CA GLY A 115 -17.93 -29.95 -34.06
C GLY A 115 -17.85 -30.46 -32.62
N ILE A 116 -17.40 -29.64 -31.68
CA ILE A 116 -17.18 -30.04 -30.28
C ILE A 116 -18.50 -30.02 -29.50
N ASP A 117 -19.06 -31.19 -29.19
CA ASP A 117 -20.27 -31.31 -28.37
C ASP A 117 -19.99 -31.09 -26.86
N CYS A 118 -19.64 -29.86 -26.50
CA CYS A 118 -19.40 -29.46 -25.11
C CYS A 118 -20.63 -28.79 -24.47
N HIS A 119 -21.83 -28.93 -25.05
CA HIS A 119 -23.06 -28.31 -24.55
C HIS A 119 -22.95 -26.78 -24.35
N PHE A 120 -22.23 -26.09 -25.24
CA PHE A 120 -22.06 -24.66 -25.19
C PHE A 120 -23.41 -23.95 -25.30
N ARG A 121 -23.73 -23.08 -24.33
CA ARG A 121 -24.96 -22.29 -24.35
C ARG A 121 -24.74 -20.90 -23.74
N ARG A 122 -25.03 -19.86 -24.52
CA ARG A 122 -25.01 -18.46 -24.07
C ARG A 122 -26.25 -18.15 -23.25
N GLY A 123 -26.10 -18.23 -21.93
CA GLY A 123 -27.12 -17.80 -20.98
C GLY A 123 -26.74 -16.54 -20.20
N GLY A 124 -25.47 -16.12 -20.24
CA GLY A 124 -24.97 -15.07 -19.34
C GLY A 124 -24.75 -15.57 -17.92
N THR A 125 -24.51 -14.62 -17.02
CA THR A 125 -24.32 -14.87 -15.58
C THR A 125 -25.18 -13.91 -14.77
N VAL A 126 -25.82 -14.44 -13.73
CA VAL A 126 -26.56 -13.67 -12.73
C VAL A 126 -25.88 -13.78 -11.36
N VAL A 127 -25.57 -12.64 -10.73
CA VAL A 127 -24.98 -12.58 -9.39
C VAL A 127 -25.98 -11.92 -8.44
N VAL A 128 -26.57 -12.73 -7.56
CA VAL A 128 -27.70 -12.30 -6.72
C VAL A 128 -27.21 -11.54 -5.50
N ALA A 129 -27.86 -10.42 -5.19
CA ALA A 129 -27.73 -9.73 -3.92
C ALA A 129 -28.79 -10.21 -2.93
N ARG A 130 -28.36 -10.82 -1.82
CA ARG A 130 -29.23 -11.44 -0.79
C ARG A 130 -29.24 -10.71 0.55
N SER A 131 -28.59 -9.55 0.60
CA SER A 131 -28.51 -8.61 1.73
C SER A 131 -28.35 -7.18 1.21
N GLU A 132 -28.63 -6.16 2.02
CA GLU A 132 -28.45 -4.76 1.61
C GLU A 132 -26.99 -4.42 1.27
N PRO A 133 -25.97 -4.87 2.04
CA PRO A 133 -24.57 -4.69 1.64
C PRO A 133 -24.27 -5.33 0.27
N GLN A 134 -24.83 -6.51 0.00
CA GLN A 134 -24.70 -7.17 -1.30
C GLN A 134 -25.37 -6.38 -2.43
N LEU A 135 -26.52 -5.76 -2.17
CA LEU A 135 -27.23 -4.96 -3.16
C LEU A 135 -26.47 -3.67 -3.46
N ALA A 136 -25.98 -2.99 -2.43
CA ALA A 136 -25.18 -1.78 -2.61
C ALA A 136 -23.93 -2.07 -3.46
N ARG A 137 -23.36 -3.28 -3.30
CA ARG A 137 -22.23 -3.83 -4.07
C ARG A 137 -22.56 -4.12 -5.52
N ALA A 138 -23.71 -4.72 -5.78
CA ALA A 138 -24.25 -4.86 -7.13
C ALA A 138 -24.42 -3.48 -7.81
N VAL A 139 -24.96 -2.49 -7.10
CA VAL A 139 -25.17 -1.12 -7.61
C VAL A 139 -23.84 -0.45 -7.96
N ALA A 140 -22.83 -0.53 -7.09
CA ALA A 140 -21.55 0.10 -7.37
C ALA A 140 -20.79 -0.58 -8.52
N GLU A 141 -20.94 -1.90 -8.69
CA GLU A 141 -20.34 -2.63 -9.81
C GLU A 141 -20.92 -2.15 -11.15
N VAL A 142 -22.25 -2.03 -11.24
CA VAL A 142 -22.93 -1.51 -12.44
C VAL A 142 -22.50 -0.07 -12.71
N ALA A 143 -22.51 0.80 -11.69
CA ALA A 143 -22.07 2.18 -11.84
C ALA A 143 -20.59 2.32 -12.26
N ALA A 144 -19.74 1.37 -11.89
CA ALA A 144 -18.35 1.33 -12.35
C ALA A 144 -18.25 0.93 -13.84
N ASP A 145 -19.01 -0.07 -14.29
CA ASP A 145 -19.05 -0.48 -15.71
C ASP A 145 -19.64 0.62 -16.61
N GLU A 146 -20.65 1.35 -16.13
CA GLU A 146 -21.22 2.53 -16.82
C GLU A 146 -20.17 3.62 -17.03
N ARG A 147 -19.42 3.98 -15.97
CA ARG A 147 -18.33 4.99 -16.06
C ARG A 147 -17.20 4.54 -16.98
N ALA A 148 -16.98 3.24 -17.12
CA ALA A 148 -16.00 2.66 -18.03
C ALA A 148 -16.47 2.62 -19.51
N GLY A 149 -17.65 3.16 -19.81
CA GLY A 149 -18.15 3.36 -21.18
C GLY A 149 -18.80 2.12 -21.81
N SER A 150 -19.44 1.25 -21.02
CA SER A 150 -20.20 0.09 -21.54
C SER A 150 -21.57 -0.12 -20.85
N PRO A 151 -22.41 0.93 -20.67
CA PRO A 151 -23.59 0.91 -19.79
C PRO A 151 -24.67 -0.14 -20.13
N GLU A 152 -24.62 -0.79 -21.28
CA GLU A 152 -25.69 -1.71 -21.75
C GLU A 152 -25.42 -3.20 -21.48
N ARG A 153 -24.19 -3.59 -21.11
CA ARG A 153 -23.78 -5.01 -21.00
C ARG A 153 -23.94 -5.57 -19.59
N LEU A 154 -23.46 -4.88 -18.57
CA LEU A 154 -23.71 -5.24 -17.16
C LEU A 154 -24.93 -4.47 -16.65
N ARG A 155 -25.96 -5.17 -16.23
CA ARG A 155 -27.25 -4.58 -15.83
C ARG A 155 -27.59 -4.92 -14.39
N LEU A 156 -28.16 -3.96 -13.68
CA LEU A 156 -28.82 -4.20 -12.40
C LEU A 156 -30.24 -4.72 -12.66
N LEU A 157 -30.56 -5.88 -12.10
CA LEU A 157 -31.91 -6.44 -12.06
C LEU A 157 -32.55 -6.09 -10.72
N ASP A 158 -33.79 -5.63 -10.76
CA ASP A 158 -34.60 -5.48 -9.54
C ASP A 158 -35.00 -6.85 -8.97
N ALA A 159 -35.68 -6.86 -7.82
CA ALA A 159 -36.09 -8.10 -7.16
C ALA A 159 -37.07 -8.95 -7.99
N GLU A 160 -37.93 -8.35 -8.82
CA GLU A 160 -38.88 -9.08 -9.65
C GLU A 160 -38.18 -9.72 -10.85
N GLN A 161 -37.36 -8.95 -11.56
CA GLN A 161 -36.51 -9.41 -12.65
C GLN A 161 -35.57 -10.51 -12.19
N THR A 162 -34.94 -10.33 -11.03
CA THR A 162 -34.06 -11.33 -10.43
C THR A 162 -34.80 -12.64 -10.18
N ARG A 163 -36.02 -12.60 -9.60
CA ARG A 163 -36.82 -13.81 -9.35
C ARG A 163 -37.22 -14.53 -10.64
N LYS A 164 -37.46 -13.80 -11.74
CA LYS A 164 -37.77 -14.38 -13.05
C LYS A 164 -36.55 -15.07 -13.66
N THR A 165 -35.36 -14.50 -13.51
CA THR A 165 -34.10 -15.09 -14.01
C THR A 165 -33.63 -16.25 -13.13
N VAL A 166 -33.66 -16.08 -11.81
CA VAL A 166 -33.19 -17.06 -10.83
C VAL A 166 -33.98 -16.98 -9.51
N GLY A 167 -34.65 -18.06 -9.16
CA GLY A 167 -35.49 -18.18 -7.96
C GLY A 167 -34.73 -18.43 -6.66
N MET A 168 -33.63 -17.70 -6.42
CA MET A 168 -32.89 -17.79 -5.16
C MET A 168 -33.66 -17.14 -4.00
N THR A 169 -33.57 -17.74 -2.82
CA THR A 169 -34.18 -17.13 -1.63
C THR A 169 -33.53 -15.79 -1.30
N ARG A 170 -34.33 -14.87 -0.76
CA ARG A 170 -33.86 -13.59 -0.22
C ARG A 170 -33.24 -12.64 -1.26
N ALA A 171 -33.51 -12.83 -2.54
CA ALA A 171 -33.05 -11.95 -3.60
C ALA A 171 -33.65 -10.53 -3.45
N LEU A 172 -32.79 -9.54 -3.26
CA LEU A 172 -33.14 -8.10 -3.25
C LEU A 172 -32.92 -7.46 -4.63
N GLY A 173 -32.05 -8.05 -5.43
CA GLY A 173 -31.67 -7.65 -6.78
C GLY A 173 -30.52 -8.53 -7.28
N ALA A 174 -29.99 -8.28 -8.46
CA ALA A 174 -28.83 -8.99 -9.00
C ALA A 174 -28.09 -8.16 -10.05
N THR A 175 -26.81 -8.45 -10.29
CA THR A 175 -26.17 -8.04 -11.54
C THR A 175 -26.33 -9.14 -12.60
N TYR A 176 -26.49 -8.74 -13.86
CA TYR A 176 -26.56 -9.66 -15.00
C TYR A 176 -25.67 -9.17 -16.13
N THR A 177 -24.90 -10.09 -16.72
CA THR A 177 -24.15 -9.86 -17.96
C THR A 177 -24.38 -11.00 -18.95
N PRO A 178 -24.54 -10.71 -20.26
CA PRO A 178 -24.63 -11.74 -21.29
C PRO A 178 -23.28 -12.37 -21.62
N ASP A 179 -22.16 -11.82 -21.11
CA ASP A 179 -20.80 -12.19 -21.48
C ASP A 179 -20.32 -13.47 -20.77
N CYS A 180 -21.15 -14.51 -20.77
CA CYS A 180 -20.83 -15.84 -20.26
C CYS A 180 -21.65 -16.93 -20.96
N ALA A 181 -21.02 -18.08 -21.17
CA ALA A 181 -21.66 -19.30 -21.62
C ALA A 181 -21.40 -20.44 -20.64
N ARG A 182 -22.37 -21.35 -20.50
CA ARG A 182 -22.15 -22.61 -19.80
C ARG A 182 -21.62 -23.68 -20.77
N ILE A 183 -20.76 -24.57 -20.26
CA ILE A 183 -20.20 -25.70 -21.00
C ILE A 183 -20.11 -26.95 -20.13
N HIS A 184 -19.89 -28.10 -20.77
CA HIS A 184 -19.35 -29.32 -20.19
C HIS A 184 -17.81 -29.28 -20.31
N PRO A 185 -17.06 -29.09 -19.22
CA PRO A 185 -15.66 -28.73 -19.29
C PRO A 185 -14.75 -29.82 -19.87
N LEU A 186 -14.92 -31.08 -19.42
CA LEU A 186 -14.09 -32.18 -19.93
C LEU A 186 -14.35 -32.51 -21.42
N ARG A 187 -15.60 -32.36 -21.89
CA ARG A 187 -15.93 -32.53 -23.31
C ARG A 187 -15.26 -31.47 -24.18
N LEU A 188 -15.21 -30.21 -23.71
CA LEU A 188 -14.44 -29.17 -24.40
C LEU A 188 -12.95 -29.52 -24.48
N ALA A 189 -12.33 -29.94 -23.37
CA ALA A 189 -10.91 -30.30 -23.38
C ALA A 189 -10.61 -31.47 -24.32
N ARG A 190 -11.43 -32.53 -24.31
CA ARG A 190 -11.28 -33.68 -25.20
C ARG A 190 -11.50 -33.32 -26.67
N GLY A 191 -12.55 -32.56 -26.98
CA GLY A 191 -12.81 -32.12 -28.35
C GLY A 191 -11.72 -31.19 -28.90
N LEU A 192 -11.12 -30.35 -28.05
CA LEU A 192 -9.96 -29.54 -28.44
C LEU A 192 -8.73 -30.40 -28.71
N ALA A 193 -8.48 -31.43 -27.89
CA ALA A 193 -7.38 -32.36 -28.13
C ALA A 193 -7.54 -33.10 -29.46
N GLU A 194 -8.75 -33.58 -29.78
CA GLU A 194 -9.05 -34.18 -31.08
C GLU A 194 -8.89 -33.17 -32.24
N ALA A 195 -9.26 -31.91 -32.04
CA ALA A 195 -9.05 -30.86 -33.04
C ALA A 195 -7.56 -30.57 -33.28
N VAL A 196 -6.74 -30.54 -32.22
CA VAL A 196 -5.27 -30.44 -32.32
C VAL A 196 -4.70 -31.62 -33.11
N GLU A 197 -5.15 -32.84 -32.82
CA GLU A 197 -4.70 -34.06 -33.52
C GLU A 197 -5.10 -34.07 -35.00
N ARG A 198 -6.35 -33.67 -35.32
CA ARG A 198 -6.79 -33.50 -36.73
C ARG A 198 -5.98 -32.47 -37.49
N ARG A 199 -5.43 -31.47 -36.80
CA ARG A 199 -4.58 -30.42 -37.36
C ARG A 199 -3.10 -30.82 -37.44
N GLY A 200 -2.74 -32.05 -37.06
CA GLY A 200 -1.38 -32.58 -37.16
C GLY A 200 -0.54 -32.45 -35.88
N GLY A 201 -1.10 -31.91 -34.80
CA GLY A 201 -0.44 -31.91 -33.49
C GLY A 201 -0.40 -33.30 -32.88
N ARG A 202 0.64 -33.59 -32.10
CA ARG A 202 0.77 -34.84 -31.34
C ARG A 202 0.52 -34.58 -29.86
N ILE A 203 -0.24 -35.44 -29.19
CA ILE A 203 -0.47 -35.39 -27.75
C ILE A 203 -0.02 -36.71 -27.15
N VAL A 204 0.83 -36.64 -26.12
CA VAL A 204 1.28 -37.82 -25.36
C VAL A 204 0.77 -37.73 -23.93
N GLU A 205 0.10 -38.77 -23.47
CA GLU A 205 -0.42 -38.90 -22.10
C GLU A 205 0.49 -39.81 -21.26
N GLY A 206 0.30 -39.87 -19.94
CA GLY A 206 1.16 -40.70 -19.07
C GLY A 206 2.66 -40.36 -19.13
N THR A 207 3.00 -39.12 -19.50
CA THR A 207 4.37 -38.64 -19.71
C THR A 207 4.61 -37.40 -18.86
N ARG A 208 5.33 -37.57 -17.75
CA ARG A 208 5.55 -36.49 -16.78
C ARG A 208 6.79 -35.68 -17.15
N ALA A 209 6.60 -34.40 -17.44
CA ALA A 209 7.71 -33.46 -17.51
C ALA A 209 8.35 -33.28 -16.12
N THR A 210 9.63 -33.63 -16.00
CA THR A 210 10.43 -33.50 -14.77
C THR A 210 11.24 -32.20 -14.75
N GLN A 211 11.56 -31.66 -15.93
CA GLN A 211 12.21 -30.37 -16.08
C GLN A 211 11.73 -29.66 -17.35
N VAL A 212 11.39 -28.38 -17.23
CA VAL A 212 11.01 -27.51 -18.35
C VAL A 212 12.02 -26.38 -18.44
N ALA A 213 12.71 -26.26 -19.57
CA ALA A 213 13.71 -25.23 -19.82
C ALA A 213 13.65 -24.73 -21.27
N ALA A 214 14.31 -23.61 -21.55
CA ALA A 214 14.50 -23.13 -22.92
C ALA A 214 15.13 -24.22 -23.79
N GLY A 215 14.56 -24.43 -24.98
CA GLY A 215 15.06 -25.42 -25.95
C GLY A 215 14.77 -26.89 -25.62
N ARG A 216 14.27 -27.22 -24.40
CA ARG A 216 14.24 -28.61 -23.93
C ARG A 216 13.26 -28.88 -22.78
N VAL A 217 12.49 -29.97 -22.92
CA VAL A 217 11.68 -30.58 -21.85
C VAL A 217 12.19 -31.99 -21.56
N ARG A 218 12.61 -32.26 -20.32
CA ARG A 218 12.91 -33.62 -19.87
C ARG A 218 11.66 -34.25 -19.28
N THR A 219 11.37 -35.47 -19.67
CA THR A 219 10.27 -36.28 -19.14
C THR A 219 10.82 -37.53 -18.47
N ASP A 220 9.94 -38.31 -17.85
CA ASP A 220 10.23 -39.65 -17.33
C ASP A 220 10.35 -40.72 -18.43
N ARG A 221 10.09 -40.36 -19.70
CA ARG A 221 10.10 -41.28 -20.86
C ARG A 221 11.03 -40.86 -22.00
N GLY A 222 11.65 -39.68 -21.92
CA GLY A 222 12.52 -39.15 -22.96
C GLY A 222 12.73 -37.64 -22.84
N THR A 223 13.49 -37.07 -23.77
CA THR A 223 13.74 -35.63 -23.88
C THR A 223 13.12 -35.07 -25.15
N VAL A 224 12.29 -34.05 -25.00
CA VAL A 224 11.77 -33.27 -26.13
C VAL A 224 12.68 -32.05 -26.34
N ARG A 225 13.25 -31.90 -27.52
CA ARG A 225 13.90 -30.66 -27.96
C ARG A 225 12.89 -29.85 -28.74
N ALA A 226 12.80 -28.56 -28.46
CA ALA A 226 11.89 -27.70 -29.20
C ALA A 226 12.38 -26.27 -29.30
N ARG A 227 12.12 -25.62 -30.43
CA ARG A 227 12.42 -24.20 -30.61
C ARG A 227 11.62 -23.35 -29.63
N HIS A 228 10.34 -23.67 -29.46
CA HIS A 228 9.47 -23.03 -28.48
C HIS A 228 9.00 -24.06 -27.44
N VAL A 229 9.13 -23.71 -26.16
CA VAL A 229 8.70 -24.53 -25.03
C VAL A 229 7.70 -23.74 -24.20
N VAL A 230 6.46 -24.21 -24.09
CA VAL A 230 5.38 -23.53 -23.36
C VAL A 230 5.02 -24.31 -22.09
N ARG A 231 5.18 -23.69 -20.92
CA ARG A 231 4.71 -24.23 -19.64
C ARG A 231 3.26 -23.81 -19.38
N ALA A 232 2.32 -24.74 -19.57
CA ALA A 232 0.88 -24.55 -19.40
C ALA A 232 0.32 -25.36 -18.20
N THR A 233 1.05 -25.37 -17.09
CA THR A 233 0.79 -26.26 -15.94
C THR A 233 -0.05 -25.64 -14.82
N GLU A 234 -0.43 -24.35 -14.91
CA GLU A 234 -1.34 -23.66 -13.97
C GLU A 234 -0.95 -23.93 -12.50
N ALA A 235 -1.87 -24.38 -11.62
CA ALA A 235 -1.62 -24.69 -10.21
C ALA A 235 -0.44 -25.66 -10.00
N TRP A 236 -0.24 -26.60 -10.92
CA TRP A 236 0.84 -27.58 -10.86
C TRP A 236 2.21 -26.95 -11.05
N THR A 237 2.29 -25.71 -11.53
CA THR A 237 3.52 -24.90 -11.50
C THR A 237 4.12 -24.85 -10.09
N ALA A 238 3.30 -24.82 -9.04
CA ALA A 238 3.78 -24.78 -7.66
C ALA A 238 4.57 -26.04 -7.25
N THR A 239 4.34 -27.19 -7.91
CA THR A 239 5.07 -28.44 -7.64
C THR A 239 6.53 -28.40 -8.11
N THR A 240 6.89 -27.41 -8.93
CA THR A 240 8.28 -27.17 -9.34
C THR A 240 9.11 -26.39 -8.30
N GLY A 241 8.51 -26.03 -7.17
CA GLY A 241 9.09 -25.10 -6.19
C GLY A 241 8.87 -23.62 -6.54
N SER A 242 8.24 -23.33 -7.68
CA SER A 242 7.87 -21.96 -8.05
C SER A 242 6.90 -21.33 -7.04
N ARG A 243 7.12 -20.04 -6.76
CA ARG A 243 6.24 -19.21 -5.92
C ARG A 243 5.40 -18.22 -6.75
N GLU A 244 5.33 -18.39 -8.06
CA GLU A 244 4.54 -17.52 -8.94
C GLU A 244 3.03 -17.69 -8.72
N VAL A 245 2.59 -18.88 -8.32
CA VAL A 245 1.19 -19.17 -7.99
C VAL A 245 1.08 -19.99 -6.72
N VAL A 246 -0.04 -19.84 -6.01
CA VAL A 246 -0.45 -20.79 -4.96
C VAL A 246 -1.57 -21.70 -5.45
N PRO A 247 -1.50 -23.01 -5.18
CA PRO A 247 -2.59 -23.92 -5.45
C PRO A 247 -3.65 -23.79 -4.35
N VAL A 248 -4.84 -23.32 -4.72
CA VAL A 248 -6.02 -23.26 -3.85
C VAL A 248 -7.09 -24.20 -4.38
N TYR A 249 -7.74 -24.94 -3.48
CA TYR A 249 -8.73 -25.93 -3.86
C TYR A 249 -10.13 -25.32 -4.00
N SER A 250 -10.77 -25.61 -5.13
CA SER A 250 -12.20 -25.38 -5.32
C SER A 250 -12.91 -26.73 -5.34
N LEU A 251 -13.98 -26.84 -4.57
CA LEU A 251 -14.74 -28.07 -4.37
C LEU A 251 -16.16 -27.88 -4.89
N MET A 252 -16.75 -28.97 -5.35
CA MET A 252 -17.98 -29.01 -6.11
C MET A 252 -18.86 -30.18 -5.71
N VAL A 253 -20.17 -29.99 -5.84
CA VAL A 253 -21.19 -31.02 -5.67
C VAL A 253 -22.17 -30.96 -6.85
N ALA A 254 -22.76 -32.12 -7.18
CA ALA A 254 -23.81 -32.20 -8.19
C ALA A 254 -25.02 -32.98 -7.68
N THR A 255 -26.21 -32.54 -8.11
CA THR A 255 -27.46 -33.27 -7.84
C THR A 255 -27.67 -34.42 -8.84
N GLU A 256 -28.65 -35.26 -8.57
CA GLU A 256 -29.35 -35.99 -9.64
C GLU A 256 -30.08 -35.02 -10.59
N PRO A 257 -30.50 -35.48 -11.79
CA PRO A 257 -31.36 -34.68 -12.66
C PRO A 257 -32.62 -34.24 -11.90
N LEU A 258 -32.92 -32.95 -11.94
CA LEU A 258 -34.01 -32.33 -11.22
C LEU A 258 -35.25 -32.23 -12.13
N PRO A 259 -36.46 -32.49 -11.60
CA PRO A 259 -37.68 -32.49 -12.41
C PRO A 259 -38.05 -31.08 -12.91
N ALA A 260 -38.81 -30.98 -13.99
CA ALA A 260 -39.25 -29.71 -14.59
C ALA A 260 -39.83 -28.71 -13.56
N ARG A 261 -40.67 -29.19 -12.63
CA ARG A 261 -41.23 -28.39 -11.52
C ARG A 261 -40.19 -27.66 -10.65
N PHE A 262 -38.97 -28.19 -10.55
CA PHE A 262 -37.89 -27.52 -9.83
C PHE A 262 -37.39 -26.32 -10.62
N TRP A 263 -37.20 -26.49 -11.93
CA TRP A 263 -36.69 -25.45 -12.82
C TRP A 263 -37.70 -24.32 -13.05
N GLU A 264 -38.99 -24.63 -13.06
CA GLU A 264 -40.08 -23.63 -13.04
C GLU A 264 -39.97 -22.68 -11.82
N GLN A 265 -39.40 -23.17 -10.70
CA GLN A 265 -39.19 -22.37 -9.49
C GLN A 265 -37.79 -21.75 -9.43
N ALA A 266 -36.76 -22.47 -9.88
CA ALA A 266 -35.37 -22.05 -9.78
C ALA A 266 -34.93 -21.09 -10.87
N GLY A 267 -35.63 -21.05 -12.02
CA GLY A 267 -35.25 -20.28 -13.20
C GLY A 267 -34.09 -20.94 -13.97
N LEU A 268 -33.17 -20.12 -14.49
CA LEU A 268 -31.99 -20.54 -15.26
C LEU A 268 -32.32 -21.25 -16.59
N GLU A 269 -33.44 -20.87 -17.21
CA GLU A 269 -33.99 -21.53 -18.40
C GLU A 269 -33.14 -21.28 -19.66
N ASN A 270 -32.41 -20.17 -19.72
CA ASN A 270 -31.57 -19.83 -20.87
C ASN A 270 -30.17 -20.43 -20.76
N GLY A 271 -29.87 -21.15 -19.67
CA GLY A 271 -28.54 -21.67 -19.37
C GLY A 271 -27.65 -20.64 -18.68
N GLU A 272 -28.28 -19.69 -17.99
CA GLU A 272 -27.61 -18.75 -17.08
C GLU A 272 -26.74 -19.52 -16.09
N THR A 273 -25.55 -19.00 -15.85
CA THR A 273 -24.76 -19.39 -14.69
C THR A 273 -25.06 -18.46 -13.51
N PHE A 274 -24.84 -18.90 -12.27
CA PHE A 274 -25.26 -18.13 -11.10
C PHE A 274 -24.25 -18.06 -9.94
N SER A 275 -24.24 -16.93 -9.24
CA SER A 275 -23.51 -16.70 -7.99
C SER A 275 -24.29 -15.77 -7.06
N ASP A 276 -23.71 -15.38 -5.93
CA ASP A 276 -24.19 -14.27 -5.09
C ASP A 276 -23.01 -13.41 -4.59
N HIS A 277 -23.30 -12.18 -4.15
CA HIS A 277 -22.28 -11.18 -3.77
C HIS A 277 -21.62 -11.41 -2.40
N ARG A 278 -21.55 -12.65 -1.92
CA ARG A 278 -20.85 -12.99 -0.67
C ARG A 278 -19.32 -12.92 -0.87
N HIS A 279 -18.56 -12.88 0.23
CA HIS A 279 -17.11 -12.84 0.17
C HIS A 279 -16.48 -14.19 -0.17
N VAL A 280 -17.00 -15.30 0.38
CA VAL A 280 -16.54 -16.65 0.00
C VAL A 280 -17.22 -17.09 -1.29
N VAL A 281 -16.52 -16.97 -2.42
CA VAL A 281 -17.04 -17.25 -3.75
C VAL A 281 -17.74 -18.60 -3.83
N VAL A 282 -18.98 -18.56 -4.33
CA VAL A 282 -19.78 -19.71 -4.75
C VAL A 282 -20.18 -19.55 -6.22
N TYR A 283 -20.41 -20.64 -6.92
CA TYR A 283 -20.78 -20.60 -8.33
C TYR A 283 -21.54 -21.87 -8.71
N GLY A 284 -22.50 -21.76 -9.64
CA GLY A 284 -23.22 -22.91 -10.15
C GLY A 284 -23.82 -22.73 -11.54
N GLN A 285 -24.29 -23.84 -12.11
CA GLN A 285 -25.02 -23.86 -13.37
C GLN A 285 -26.04 -25.01 -13.41
N ARG A 286 -26.99 -24.90 -14.33
CA ARG A 286 -27.85 -26.00 -14.80
C ARG A 286 -27.15 -26.74 -15.94
N THR A 287 -26.90 -28.03 -15.78
CA THR A 287 -26.31 -28.87 -16.85
C THR A 287 -27.33 -29.15 -17.95
N ALA A 288 -26.88 -29.66 -19.10
CA ALA A 288 -27.74 -30.03 -20.21
C ALA A 288 -28.71 -31.18 -19.89
N ASP A 289 -28.37 -32.03 -18.92
CA ASP A 289 -29.21 -33.11 -18.39
C ASP A 289 -29.91 -32.72 -17.08
N ASP A 290 -30.13 -31.41 -16.87
CA ASP A 290 -30.96 -30.87 -15.80
C ASP A 290 -30.49 -31.15 -14.37
N ARG A 291 -29.17 -31.15 -14.14
CA ARG A 291 -28.59 -31.18 -12.79
C ARG A 291 -28.18 -29.80 -12.34
N LEU A 292 -28.20 -29.57 -11.02
CA LEU A 292 -27.46 -28.47 -10.43
C LEU A 292 -26.03 -28.91 -10.14
N VAL A 293 -25.07 -28.20 -10.72
CA VAL A 293 -23.66 -28.29 -10.37
C VAL A 293 -23.29 -27.02 -9.61
N PHE A 294 -22.71 -27.17 -8.43
CA PHE A 294 -22.47 -26.06 -7.50
C PHE A 294 -21.13 -26.22 -6.78
N GLY A 295 -20.31 -25.17 -6.77
CA GLY A 295 -18.99 -25.16 -6.15
C GLY A 295 -18.71 -23.90 -5.33
N GLY A 296 -17.59 -23.92 -4.62
CA GLY A 296 -17.13 -22.77 -3.86
C GLY A 296 -15.72 -22.91 -3.29
N ARG A 297 -15.09 -21.75 -2.99
CA ARG A 297 -13.70 -21.64 -2.54
C ARG A 297 -13.59 -21.61 -1.02
N GLY A 298 -14.03 -22.73 -0.43
CA GLY A 298 -14.10 -22.89 1.01
C GLY A 298 -13.02 -23.78 1.62
N ALA A 299 -12.13 -24.39 0.84
CA ALA A 299 -11.06 -25.24 1.37
C ALA A 299 -9.90 -24.41 1.93
N PRO A 300 -9.24 -24.84 3.02
CA PRO A 300 -8.02 -24.22 3.47
C PRO A 300 -6.90 -24.38 2.43
N TYR A 301 -5.96 -23.45 2.43
CA TYR A 301 -4.71 -23.62 1.72
C TYR A 301 -3.82 -24.61 2.48
N HIS A 302 -3.19 -25.51 1.74
CA HIS A 302 -2.35 -26.58 2.29
C HIS A 302 -0.88 -26.16 2.32
N PHE A 303 -0.23 -26.41 3.46
CA PHE A 303 1.15 -25.99 3.73
C PHE A 303 2.13 -26.51 2.66
N GLY A 304 3.08 -25.66 2.26
CA GLY A 304 4.12 -26.04 1.29
C GLY A 304 3.63 -26.08 -0.16
N SER A 305 2.53 -25.40 -0.48
CA SER A 305 1.85 -25.51 -1.79
C SER A 305 1.59 -26.96 -2.19
N SER A 306 1.33 -27.84 -1.22
CA SER A 306 1.17 -29.25 -1.49
C SER A 306 -0.10 -29.53 -2.28
N ILE A 307 0.02 -30.24 -3.39
CA ILE A 307 -1.09 -30.77 -4.17
C ILE A 307 -1.12 -32.28 -3.94
N ARG A 308 -2.23 -32.79 -3.44
CA ARG A 308 -2.41 -34.23 -3.17
C ARG A 308 -3.81 -34.69 -3.54
N PRO A 309 -3.98 -35.95 -3.98
CA PRO A 309 -5.30 -36.49 -4.33
C PRO A 309 -6.30 -36.43 -3.16
N GLU A 310 -5.84 -36.52 -1.91
CA GLU A 310 -6.73 -36.49 -0.74
C GLU A 310 -7.42 -35.14 -0.56
N PHE A 311 -6.83 -34.05 -1.05
CA PHE A 311 -7.41 -32.71 -0.96
C PHE A 311 -8.53 -32.48 -1.98
N ASP A 312 -8.66 -33.36 -2.99
CA ASP A 312 -9.80 -33.33 -3.92
C ASP A 312 -11.13 -33.68 -3.23
N GLY A 313 -11.09 -34.20 -1.99
CA GLY A 313 -12.26 -34.61 -1.22
C GLY A 313 -12.24 -34.12 0.23
N ASP A 314 -12.98 -33.05 0.53
CA ASP A 314 -13.22 -32.56 1.89
C ASP A 314 -14.71 -32.62 2.22
N GLU A 315 -15.11 -33.61 3.01
CA GLU A 315 -16.52 -33.84 3.37
C GLU A 315 -17.09 -32.72 4.25
N ALA A 316 -16.27 -31.99 5.01
CA ALA A 316 -16.74 -30.84 5.77
C ALA A 316 -17.09 -29.67 4.83
N VAL A 317 -16.29 -29.44 3.78
CA VAL A 317 -16.60 -28.46 2.74
C VAL A 317 -17.79 -28.90 1.90
N PHE A 318 -17.86 -30.18 1.48
CA PHE A 318 -19.01 -30.70 0.73
C PHE A 318 -20.32 -30.56 1.52
N ARG A 319 -20.32 -30.84 2.82
CA ARG A 319 -21.48 -30.61 3.68
C ARG A 319 -21.93 -29.14 3.68
N LYS A 320 -20.98 -28.20 3.72
CA LYS A 320 -21.26 -26.75 3.63
C LYS A 320 -21.80 -26.35 2.26
N LEU A 321 -21.28 -26.90 1.17
CA LEU A 321 -21.78 -26.65 -0.19
C LEU A 321 -23.22 -27.16 -0.34
N ARG A 322 -23.51 -28.38 0.11
CA ARG A 322 -24.88 -28.95 0.09
C ARG A 322 -25.84 -28.10 0.93
N ALA A 323 -25.42 -27.65 2.12
CA ALA A 323 -26.23 -26.77 2.97
C ALA A 323 -26.46 -25.40 2.32
N THR A 324 -25.43 -24.83 1.70
CA THR A 324 -25.53 -23.55 0.98
C THR A 324 -26.47 -23.65 -0.20
N LEU A 325 -26.39 -24.72 -1.00
CA LEU A 325 -27.28 -24.91 -2.14
C LEU A 325 -28.74 -25.05 -1.70
N ARG A 326 -29.00 -25.73 -0.57
CA ARG A 326 -30.34 -25.81 0.03
C ARG A 326 -30.85 -24.48 0.58
N ASP A 327 -29.97 -23.62 1.10
CA ASP A 327 -30.33 -22.27 1.50
C ASP A 327 -30.65 -21.39 0.28
N LEU A 328 -29.89 -21.52 -0.82
CA LEU A 328 -30.14 -20.80 -2.06
C LEU A 328 -31.45 -21.25 -2.73
N PHE A 329 -31.65 -22.57 -2.83
CA PHE A 329 -32.81 -23.19 -3.47
C PHE A 329 -33.44 -24.26 -2.55
N PRO A 330 -34.38 -23.89 -1.67
CA PRO A 330 -35.02 -24.83 -0.74
C PRO A 330 -35.68 -26.03 -1.42
N ALA A 331 -36.17 -25.86 -2.65
CA ALA A 331 -36.76 -26.93 -3.46
C ALA A 331 -35.77 -28.09 -3.76
N VAL A 332 -34.45 -27.87 -3.63
CA VAL A 332 -33.43 -28.91 -3.80
C VAL A 332 -33.31 -29.84 -2.58
N ALA A 333 -33.96 -29.53 -1.45
CA ALA A 333 -33.81 -30.29 -0.21
C ALA A 333 -34.17 -31.78 -0.34
N GLY A 334 -35.12 -32.11 -1.23
CA GLY A 334 -35.52 -33.49 -1.53
C GLY A 334 -34.66 -34.21 -2.58
N ALA A 335 -33.71 -33.52 -3.22
CA ALA A 335 -32.86 -34.12 -4.25
C ALA A 335 -31.63 -34.81 -3.65
N ARG A 336 -31.20 -35.91 -4.28
CA ARG A 336 -29.95 -36.58 -3.94
C ARG A 336 -28.76 -35.85 -4.55
N PHE A 337 -27.69 -35.71 -3.78
CA PHE A 337 -26.39 -35.31 -4.30
C PHE A 337 -25.65 -36.55 -4.77
N THR A 338 -25.34 -36.63 -6.06
CA THR A 338 -24.79 -37.83 -6.71
C THR A 338 -23.27 -37.79 -6.82
N HIS A 339 -22.67 -36.60 -6.86
CA HIS A 339 -21.23 -36.43 -7.01
C HIS A 339 -20.71 -35.32 -6.08
N ALA A 340 -19.46 -35.46 -5.67
CA ALA A 340 -18.70 -34.44 -4.98
C ALA A 340 -17.23 -34.59 -5.38
N TRP A 341 -16.58 -33.51 -5.81
CA TRP A 341 -15.19 -33.55 -6.27
C TRP A 341 -14.53 -32.18 -6.08
N GLY A 342 -13.22 -32.10 -6.27
CA GLY A 342 -12.48 -30.84 -6.24
C GLY A 342 -11.27 -30.84 -7.15
N GLY A 343 -10.54 -29.74 -7.13
CA GLY A 343 -9.23 -29.64 -7.76
C GLY A 343 -8.55 -28.31 -7.46
N PRO A 344 -7.22 -28.26 -7.60
CA PRO A 344 -6.44 -27.04 -7.38
C PRO A 344 -6.56 -26.09 -8.58
N LEU A 345 -6.58 -24.80 -8.30
CA LEU A 345 -6.37 -23.71 -9.25
C LEU A 345 -5.25 -22.80 -8.75
N GLY A 346 -4.56 -22.12 -9.67
CA GLY A 346 -3.45 -21.22 -9.40
C GLY A 346 -3.92 -19.80 -9.15
N ILE A 347 -3.51 -19.24 -8.01
CA ILE A 347 -3.71 -17.82 -7.70
C ILE A 347 -2.37 -17.11 -7.77
N ALA A 348 -2.24 -16.10 -8.64
CA ALA A 348 -1.09 -15.19 -8.66
C ALA A 348 -1.18 -14.18 -7.50
N ARG A 349 -0.03 -13.71 -6.99
CA ARG A 349 0.02 -12.90 -5.75
C ARG A 349 -0.69 -11.55 -5.85
N ASP A 350 -0.69 -10.99 -7.04
CA ASP A 350 -1.30 -9.71 -7.43
C ASP A 350 -2.68 -9.88 -8.07
N TRP A 351 -3.18 -11.13 -8.18
CA TRP A 351 -4.42 -11.46 -8.86
C TRP A 351 -4.44 -11.08 -10.35
N HIS A 352 -3.28 -10.96 -10.98
CA HIS A 352 -3.14 -10.67 -12.40
C HIS A 352 -2.80 -11.95 -13.18
N ALA A 353 -3.65 -12.34 -14.14
CA ALA A 353 -3.33 -13.43 -15.06
C ALA A 353 -2.18 -13.02 -15.97
N ALA A 354 -1.24 -13.91 -16.26
CA ALA A 354 -0.04 -13.55 -17.02
C ALA A 354 0.15 -14.47 -18.22
N VAL A 355 0.64 -13.89 -19.32
CA VAL A 355 1.16 -14.60 -20.49
C VAL A 355 2.57 -14.10 -20.76
N ARG A 356 3.54 -15.01 -20.86
CA ARG A 356 4.94 -14.67 -21.14
C ARG A 356 5.45 -15.56 -22.25
N HIS A 357 6.22 -14.99 -23.16
CA HIS A 357 6.99 -15.73 -24.13
C HIS A 357 8.21 -14.90 -24.50
N ASP A 358 9.40 -15.48 -24.31
CA ASP A 358 10.64 -14.89 -24.77
C ASP A 358 10.99 -15.50 -26.14
N PRO A 359 10.93 -14.73 -27.23
CA PRO A 359 11.20 -15.25 -28.58
C PRO A 359 12.68 -15.63 -28.78
N VAL A 360 13.60 -15.15 -27.93
CA VAL A 360 15.03 -15.46 -28.02
C VAL A 360 15.31 -16.85 -27.44
N SER A 361 14.86 -17.11 -26.22
CA SER A 361 15.02 -18.42 -25.59
C SER A 361 13.97 -19.45 -26.02
N GLY A 362 12.86 -18.99 -26.60
CA GLY A 362 11.69 -19.78 -26.96
C GLY A 362 10.84 -20.23 -25.77
N LEU A 363 11.15 -19.78 -24.55
CA LEU A 363 10.43 -20.20 -23.34
C LEU A 363 9.17 -19.34 -23.12
N GLY A 364 8.02 -20.00 -23.02
CA GLY A 364 6.74 -19.39 -22.73
C GLY A 364 6.04 -19.98 -21.51
N SER A 365 5.11 -19.22 -20.93
CA SER A 365 4.24 -19.67 -19.85
C SER A 365 2.96 -18.85 -19.81
N ALA A 366 1.86 -19.46 -19.34
CA ALA A 366 0.64 -18.72 -19.02
C ALA A 366 -0.09 -19.36 -17.84
N GLY A 367 -0.79 -18.54 -17.06
CA GLY A 367 -1.54 -19.02 -15.88
C GLY A 367 -1.95 -17.90 -14.94
N GLY A 368 -2.30 -18.26 -13.70
CA GLY A 368 -2.75 -17.32 -12.69
C GLY A 368 -4.16 -16.81 -12.94
N TYR A 369 -5.05 -17.67 -13.47
CA TYR A 369 -6.41 -17.26 -13.88
C TYR A 369 -7.38 -17.09 -12.70
N VAL A 370 -6.96 -17.39 -11.47
CA VAL A 370 -7.73 -17.22 -10.23
C VAL A 370 -9.18 -17.73 -10.34
N GLY A 371 -9.34 -18.85 -11.06
CA GLY A 371 -10.59 -19.58 -11.23
C GLY A 371 -11.55 -19.08 -12.32
N ASP A 372 -11.13 -18.16 -13.18
CA ASP A 372 -11.83 -17.77 -14.43
C ASP A 372 -11.21 -18.41 -15.69
N GLY A 373 -10.46 -19.50 -15.51
CA GLY A 373 -9.58 -20.08 -16.54
C GLY A 373 -10.25 -20.79 -17.73
N VAL A 374 -11.58 -20.79 -17.89
CA VAL A 374 -12.22 -21.42 -19.06
C VAL A 374 -12.13 -20.48 -20.27
N GLY A 375 -12.65 -19.25 -20.13
CA GLY A 375 -12.55 -18.22 -21.15
C GLY A 375 -11.13 -17.69 -21.25
N THR A 376 -10.54 -17.26 -20.13
CA THR A 376 -9.22 -16.62 -20.09
C THR A 376 -8.10 -17.48 -20.70
N ALA A 377 -8.18 -18.81 -20.59
CA ALA A 377 -7.18 -19.70 -21.20
C ALA A 377 -7.23 -19.72 -22.74
N ASN A 378 -8.39 -19.47 -23.38
CA ASN A 378 -8.47 -19.32 -24.83
C ASN A 378 -7.70 -18.07 -25.28
N LEU A 379 -7.96 -16.92 -24.65
CA LEU A 379 -7.22 -15.69 -24.95
C LEU A 379 -5.72 -15.90 -24.72
N ALA A 380 -5.33 -16.65 -23.68
CA ALA A 380 -3.92 -16.90 -23.37
C ALA A 380 -3.26 -17.79 -24.42
N GLY A 381 -3.99 -18.80 -24.88
CA GLY A 381 -3.57 -19.66 -25.97
C GLY A 381 -3.35 -18.89 -27.27
N ARG A 382 -4.27 -17.98 -27.61
CA ARG A 382 -4.16 -17.08 -28.77
C ARG A 382 -2.99 -16.13 -28.65
N THR A 383 -2.77 -15.51 -27.48
CA THR A 383 -1.61 -14.62 -27.25
C THR A 383 -0.28 -15.37 -27.33
N LEU A 384 -0.19 -16.60 -26.80
CA LEU A 384 1.00 -17.44 -26.95
C LEU A 384 1.25 -17.81 -28.41
N ALA A 385 0.22 -18.27 -29.12
CA ALA A 385 0.32 -18.59 -30.54
C ALA A 385 0.76 -17.37 -31.37
N ALA A 386 0.16 -16.22 -31.13
CA ALA A 386 0.54 -14.94 -31.75
C ALA A 386 2.02 -14.61 -31.55
N SER A 387 2.56 -14.84 -30.35
CA SER A 387 3.97 -14.59 -30.06
C SER A 387 4.92 -15.62 -30.71
N ILE A 388 4.46 -16.86 -30.89
CA ILE A 388 5.25 -17.95 -31.50
C ILE A 388 5.27 -17.84 -33.02
N THR A 389 4.12 -17.58 -33.64
CA THR A 389 3.95 -17.57 -35.10
C THR A 389 4.10 -16.17 -35.71
N GLY A 390 4.00 -15.12 -34.90
CA GLY A 390 3.95 -13.73 -35.35
C GLY A 390 2.56 -13.28 -35.84
N ALA A 391 1.55 -14.16 -35.76
CA ALA A 391 0.17 -13.81 -36.10
C ALA A 391 -0.45 -12.87 -35.05
N ASP A 392 -1.51 -12.13 -35.42
CA ASP A 392 -2.32 -11.32 -34.51
C ASP A 392 -1.54 -10.47 -33.47
N PRO A 393 -0.58 -9.62 -33.90
CA PRO A 393 0.33 -8.90 -33.00
C PRO A 393 -0.38 -7.95 -32.01
N GLU A 394 -1.63 -7.59 -32.27
CA GLU A 394 -2.46 -6.81 -31.35
C GLU A 394 -2.66 -7.52 -30.00
N LEU A 395 -2.68 -8.85 -29.98
CA LEU A 395 -2.79 -9.62 -28.73
C LEU A 395 -1.57 -9.48 -27.83
N LEU A 396 -0.41 -9.10 -28.39
CA LEU A 396 0.83 -8.88 -27.65
C LEU A 396 0.89 -7.50 -26.99
N ARG A 397 -0.06 -6.60 -27.34
CA ARG A 397 -0.22 -5.29 -26.70
C ARG A 397 -1.15 -5.32 -25.49
N LEU A 398 -1.79 -6.45 -25.23
CA LEU A 398 -2.66 -6.60 -24.09
C LEU A 398 -1.84 -6.54 -22.78
N PRO A 399 -2.32 -5.86 -21.73
CA PRO A 399 -1.61 -5.64 -20.47
C PRO A 399 -0.96 -6.87 -19.82
N TRP A 400 -1.53 -8.05 -20.04
CA TRP A 400 -1.06 -9.29 -19.44
C TRP A 400 0.15 -9.93 -20.11
N PHE A 401 0.53 -9.48 -21.30
CA PHE A 401 1.63 -10.05 -22.06
C PHE A 401 2.95 -9.44 -21.57
N GLY A 402 3.86 -10.30 -21.12
CA GLY A 402 5.09 -9.87 -20.47
C GLY A 402 4.95 -9.56 -18.98
N HIS A 403 3.73 -9.62 -18.42
CA HIS A 403 3.51 -9.42 -16.99
C HIS A 403 4.23 -10.48 -16.15
N VAL A 404 4.89 -10.04 -15.07
CA VAL A 404 5.60 -10.92 -14.13
C VAL A 404 4.95 -10.77 -12.76
N PRO A 405 4.14 -11.76 -12.31
CA PRO A 405 3.50 -11.65 -11.02
C PRO A 405 4.53 -11.68 -9.89
N PRO A 406 4.34 -10.88 -8.82
CA PRO A 406 5.15 -10.98 -7.62
C PRO A 406 5.15 -12.41 -7.08
N ARG A 407 6.27 -12.81 -6.49
CA ARG A 407 6.36 -14.13 -5.85
C ARG A 407 5.56 -14.11 -4.55
N TRP A 408 4.80 -15.16 -4.32
CA TRP A 408 4.22 -15.42 -3.00
C TRP A 408 5.30 -15.56 -1.94
N GLU A 409 4.96 -15.18 -0.71
CA GLU A 409 5.79 -15.26 0.48
C GLU A 409 6.31 -16.70 0.70
N PRO A 410 7.46 -16.90 1.36
CA PRO A 410 7.89 -18.24 1.77
C PRO A 410 6.97 -18.81 2.87
N GLU A 411 6.99 -20.12 3.07
CA GLU A 411 6.34 -20.73 4.24
C GLU A 411 7.09 -20.41 5.54
N PRO A 412 6.40 -20.26 6.69
CA PRO A 412 4.97 -20.48 6.92
C PRO A 412 4.08 -19.23 6.66
N LEU A 413 4.66 -18.08 6.30
CA LEU A 413 3.94 -16.82 6.17
C LEU A 413 2.81 -16.90 5.15
N ARG A 414 3.08 -17.54 4.02
CA ARG A 414 2.08 -17.79 2.97
C ARG A 414 0.92 -18.63 3.47
N TRP A 415 1.18 -19.73 4.18
CA TRP A 415 0.13 -20.57 4.74
C TRP A 415 -0.73 -19.83 5.76
N LEU A 416 -0.11 -19.03 6.63
CA LEU A 416 -0.82 -18.19 7.59
C LEU A 416 -1.69 -17.15 6.89
N GLY A 417 -1.11 -16.41 5.94
CA GLY A 417 -1.80 -15.32 5.22
C GLY A 417 -3.02 -15.80 4.43
N VAL A 418 -2.86 -16.85 3.62
CA VAL A 418 -3.97 -17.36 2.79
C VAL A 418 -5.10 -17.92 3.65
N ASN A 419 -4.78 -18.66 4.72
CA ASN A 419 -5.81 -19.21 5.61
C ASN A 419 -6.47 -18.14 6.50
N ALA A 420 -5.72 -17.13 6.95
CA ALA A 420 -6.28 -15.99 7.68
C ALA A 420 -7.27 -15.20 6.80
N GLY A 421 -6.92 -14.94 5.54
CA GLY A 421 -7.83 -14.31 4.57
C GLY A 421 -9.15 -15.09 4.40
N LEU A 422 -9.07 -16.42 4.29
CA LEU A 422 -10.26 -17.28 4.22
C LEU A 422 -11.11 -17.21 5.51
N LEU A 423 -10.48 -17.13 6.68
CA LEU A 423 -11.19 -16.95 7.96
C LEU A 423 -11.92 -15.60 8.02
N VAL A 424 -11.26 -14.52 7.61
CA VAL A 424 -11.85 -13.18 7.55
C VAL A 424 -13.06 -13.15 6.61
N ALA A 425 -12.93 -13.72 5.41
CA ALA A 425 -14.05 -13.80 4.46
C ALA A 425 -15.27 -14.55 5.05
N ARG A 426 -15.03 -15.68 5.72
CA ARG A 426 -16.09 -16.44 6.41
C ARG A 426 -16.72 -15.65 7.55
N ALA A 427 -15.93 -14.88 8.29
CA ALA A 427 -16.42 -14.06 9.40
C ALA A 427 -17.28 -12.90 8.88
N ALA A 428 -16.87 -12.24 7.80
CA ALA A 428 -17.64 -11.18 7.14
C ALA A 428 -19.00 -11.71 6.64
N ASP A 429 -19.02 -12.84 5.93
CA ASP A 429 -20.25 -13.48 5.48
C ASP A 429 -21.18 -13.85 6.65
N ALA A 430 -20.60 -14.34 7.76
CA ALA A 430 -21.36 -14.65 8.96
C ALA A 430 -21.93 -13.39 9.65
N ALA A 431 -21.19 -12.28 9.65
CA ALA A 431 -21.63 -11.01 10.22
C ALA A 431 -22.80 -10.41 9.43
N GLU A 432 -22.72 -10.42 8.10
CA GLU A 432 -23.84 -10.03 7.21
C GLU A 432 -25.06 -10.93 7.43
N GLY A 433 -24.85 -12.23 7.64
CA GLY A 433 -25.91 -13.17 7.99
C GLY A 433 -26.54 -12.94 9.37
N ARG A 434 -25.80 -12.37 10.34
CA ARG A 434 -26.25 -12.11 11.73
C ARG A 434 -26.95 -10.77 11.92
N ARG A 435 -26.51 -9.68 11.27
CA ARG A 435 -27.21 -8.37 11.33
C ARG A 435 -28.69 -8.53 10.94
N ARG A 436 -28.93 -9.41 9.97
CA ARG A 436 -30.25 -9.86 9.53
C ARG A 436 -31.14 -10.55 10.60
N ARG A 437 -30.59 -11.15 11.65
CA ARG A 437 -31.39 -11.78 12.72
C ARG A 437 -31.99 -10.77 13.69
N ARG A 438 -31.45 -9.54 13.76
CA ARG A 438 -31.95 -8.45 14.61
C ARG A 438 -33.10 -7.67 13.94
N ASP A 439 -33.14 -7.58 12.61
CA ASP A 439 -34.15 -6.78 11.89
C ASP A 439 -35.41 -7.56 11.47
N ARG A 440 -35.74 -8.66 12.18
CA ARG A 440 -37.05 -9.32 12.02
C ARG A 440 -38.06 -8.65 12.95
N PRO A 441 -39.17 -8.08 12.45
CA PRO A 441 -40.31 -7.82 13.32
C PRO A 441 -40.86 -9.16 13.82
N GLY A 442 -41.17 -9.23 15.12
CA GLY A 442 -41.90 -10.34 15.72
C GLY A 442 -43.31 -10.47 15.12
N PRO A 443 -43.99 -11.61 15.30
CA PRO A 443 -45.31 -11.84 14.75
C PRO A 443 -46.38 -11.13 15.61
N SER A 444 -46.44 -9.81 15.54
CA SER A 444 -47.61 -8.99 15.88
C SER A 444 -47.27 -7.56 15.49
N ASP A 445 -47.86 -7.07 14.41
CA ASP A 445 -48.46 -5.74 14.32
C ASP A 445 -48.85 -5.49 12.85
N ALA A 446 -50.16 -5.36 12.63
CA ALA A 446 -50.77 -5.13 11.33
C ALA A 446 -50.56 -3.66 10.89
N PRO A 447 -50.43 -3.37 9.58
CA PRO A 447 -50.21 -2.01 9.12
C PRO A 447 -51.52 -1.23 9.03
N VAL A 448 -51.52 0.00 9.56
CA VAL A 448 -52.56 1.02 9.31
C VAL A 448 -52.03 1.96 8.23
N GLU A 449 -52.76 2.04 7.12
CA GLU A 449 -52.53 2.98 6.01
C GLU A 449 -52.86 4.43 6.41
N ARG A 450 -52.02 5.38 5.99
CA ARG A 450 -52.45 6.75 5.64
C ARG A 450 -51.67 7.28 4.42
N PRO A 451 -52.28 8.12 3.56
CA PRO A 451 -51.75 8.50 2.25
C PRO A 451 -50.96 9.84 2.26
N GLY A 452 -50.10 10.03 1.24
CA GLY A 452 -49.16 11.17 1.02
C GLY A 452 -49.82 12.54 0.66
N PRO A 453 -49.09 13.55 0.11
CA PRO A 453 -48.25 13.41 -1.09
C PRO A 453 -47.02 14.37 -1.26
N ALA A 454 -46.35 14.16 -2.42
CA ALA A 454 -45.66 15.13 -3.31
C ALA A 454 -44.13 15.32 -3.22
N HIS A 455 -43.52 15.16 -4.40
CA HIS A 455 -42.11 15.06 -4.74
C HIS A 455 -41.31 16.37 -4.59
N GLY A 456 -40.10 16.25 -4.05
CA GLY A 456 -38.98 17.17 -4.22
C GLY A 456 -37.68 16.35 -4.25
N ALA A 457 -36.87 16.52 -5.30
CA ALA A 457 -35.74 15.67 -5.65
C ALA A 457 -34.68 15.57 -4.54
N LEU A 458 -34.45 14.34 -4.06
CA LEU A 458 -33.29 13.96 -3.26
C LEU A 458 -32.35 13.14 -4.16
N SER A 459 -31.12 13.64 -4.29
CA SER A 459 -30.01 12.98 -4.97
C SER A 459 -29.59 11.72 -4.20
N PRO A 460 -29.51 10.52 -4.82
CA PRO A 460 -29.04 9.32 -4.14
C PRO A 460 -27.51 9.31 -4.02
N SER A 461 -27.09 9.15 -2.78
CA SER A 461 -25.73 8.99 -2.30
C SER A 461 -25.07 7.67 -2.73
N ARG A 462 -23.76 7.82 -2.94
CA ARG A 462 -22.64 6.89 -3.16
C ARG A 462 -22.87 5.41 -2.78
N GLY A 463 -22.66 4.54 -3.78
CA GLY A 463 -22.67 3.09 -3.67
C GLY A 463 -21.42 2.48 -3.01
N TYR A 464 -21.67 1.37 -2.28
CA TYR A 464 -20.69 0.48 -1.67
C TYR A 464 -20.13 -0.52 -2.71
N SER A 465 -18.85 -0.88 -2.70
CA SER A 465 -18.28 -1.97 -3.55
C SER A 465 -17.61 -3.07 -2.69
N PRO A 466 -17.66 -4.38 -3.04
CA PRO A 466 -17.17 -5.49 -2.21
C PRO A 466 -15.67 -5.74 -2.29
N TRP A 467 -15.09 -5.85 -1.10
CA TRP A 467 -13.76 -6.35 -0.78
C TRP A 467 -13.63 -7.85 -1.15
N TRP A 468 -13.11 -8.11 -2.34
CA TRP A 468 -12.17 -9.20 -2.72
C TRP A 468 -11.62 -8.95 -4.15
N ARG A 469 -11.15 -7.72 -4.45
CA ARG A 469 -10.37 -7.38 -5.64
C ARG A 469 -9.30 -6.33 -5.26
N PRO A 470 -8.00 -6.53 -5.52
CA PRO A 470 -7.03 -5.45 -5.47
C PRO A 470 -7.12 -4.62 -6.76
N HIS A 471 -7.11 -3.29 -6.68
CA HIS A 471 -6.87 -2.42 -7.84
C HIS A 471 -5.54 -1.70 -7.70
N ALA A 472 -4.72 -1.89 -8.74
CA ALA A 472 -3.42 -1.31 -8.97
C ALA A 472 -3.50 0.21 -9.19
N ILE A 473 -2.34 0.87 -9.19
CA ILE A 473 -2.14 2.33 -9.15
C ILE A 473 -1.58 2.81 -10.49
N GLY A 474 -2.05 3.95 -10.99
CA GLY A 474 -1.70 4.49 -12.30
C GLY A 474 -1.03 5.85 -12.30
N ARG A 475 -0.05 6.01 -13.20
CA ARG A 475 0.56 7.30 -13.58
C ARG A 475 -0.12 7.87 -14.83
N PRO A 476 -0.20 9.22 -14.98
CA PRO A 476 -0.91 9.87 -16.07
C PRO A 476 -0.01 10.23 -17.27
N GLU A 477 -0.56 10.19 -18.49
CA GLU A 477 0.02 10.86 -19.66
C GLU A 477 -1.04 11.67 -20.43
N ALA A 478 -0.55 12.76 -21.02
CA ALA A 478 -1.26 13.94 -21.50
C ALA A 478 -1.94 13.77 -22.88
N ALA A 479 -3.01 14.53 -23.10
CA ALA A 479 -3.62 14.73 -24.42
C ALA A 479 -3.19 16.07 -25.03
N ARG A 480 -2.75 16.01 -26.29
CA ARG A 480 -2.44 17.15 -27.17
C ARG A 480 -3.64 17.52 -28.03
N GLY A 481 -3.70 18.78 -28.45
CA GLY A 481 -4.45 19.20 -29.64
C GLY A 481 -4.44 20.72 -29.90
N ALA A 482 -3.49 21.21 -30.71
CA ALA A 482 -3.62 22.39 -31.56
C ALA A 482 -2.51 22.39 -32.65
N GLU A 483 -2.89 22.51 -33.93
CA GLU A 483 -2.03 22.53 -35.14
C GLU A 483 -1.58 23.97 -35.56
N PRO A 484 -0.98 24.22 -36.76
CA PRO A 484 0.41 23.93 -37.14
C PRO A 484 1.13 25.19 -37.72
N VAL A 485 2.43 25.41 -37.46
CA VAL A 485 3.22 26.37 -38.27
C VAL A 485 4.69 25.94 -38.45
N ALA A 486 5.06 25.85 -39.74
CA ALA A 486 6.37 26.01 -40.39
C ALA A 486 7.62 25.23 -39.93
N ALA A 487 8.10 24.41 -40.87
CA ALA A 487 9.40 23.77 -40.88
C ALA A 487 10.57 24.77 -40.96
N THR A 488 11.67 24.50 -40.24
CA THR A 488 13.00 24.84 -40.72
C THR A 488 14.02 23.79 -40.30
N ARG A 489 14.74 23.26 -41.30
CA ARG A 489 15.73 22.19 -41.24
C ARG A 489 17.01 22.63 -40.52
N TRP A 490 17.57 21.77 -39.69
CA TRP A 490 19.01 21.67 -39.49
C TRP A 490 19.46 20.21 -39.64
N LYS A 491 20.13 19.93 -40.75
CA LYS A 491 20.85 18.67 -41.02
C LYS A 491 22.19 18.76 -40.29
N HIS A 492 22.65 17.68 -39.65
CA HIS A 492 24.05 17.26 -39.72
C HIS A 492 24.11 15.73 -39.77
N ARG A 493 24.82 15.24 -40.80
CA ARG A 493 25.13 13.84 -41.11
C ARG A 493 26.21 13.33 -40.16
N ILE A 494 26.09 12.09 -39.68
CA ILE A 494 27.25 11.20 -39.54
C ILE A 494 26.87 9.80 -40.06
N ARG A 495 27.80 9.22 -40.83
CA ARG A 495 27.67 8.02 -41.66
C ARG A 495 27.66 6.73 -40.83
N CYS A 496 26.90 5.75 -41.32
CA CYS A 496 27.00 4.34 -40.98
C CYS A 496 28.33 3.74 -41.48
N HIS A 497 28.99 2.92 -40.66
CA HIS A 497 29.81 1.77 -41.08
C HIS A 497 29.48 0.61 -40.13
N GLY A 498 29.18 -0.55 -40.71
CA GLY A 498 28.82 -1.77 -39.99
C GLY A 498 30.01 -2.60 -39.53
N GLY A 499 29.70 -3.59 -38.69
CA GLY A 499 30.61 -4.62 -38.21
C GLY A 499 30.61 -4.70 -36.68
N HIS A 500 29.87 -5.64 -36.11
CA HIS A 500 30.17 -6.16 -34.78
C HIS A 500 31.40 -7.08 -34.92
N PRO A 501 32.58 -6.76 -34.33
CA PRO A 501 33.34 -7.79 -33.68
C PRO A 501 32.71 -8.07 -32.31
N LEU A 502 32.80 -9.32 -31.89
CA LEU A 502 32.57 -9.81 -30.54
C LEU A 502 33.01 -8.76 -29.50
N VAL A 503 32.08 -8.25 -28.69
CA VAL A 503 32.49 -7.43 -27.53
C VAL A 503 32.90 -8.39 -26.41
N PRO A 504 34.13 -8.27 -25.89
CA PRO A 504 34.66 -9.11 -24.83
C PRO A 504 33.97 -8.85 -23.49
N SER A 505 34.19 -9.77 -22.55
CA SER A 505 34.15 -9.49 -21.13
C SER A 505 35.14 -8.36 -20.79
N ASP A 506 34.72 -7.11 -20.87
CA ASP A 506 35.39 -6.02 -20.17
C ASP A 506 34.50 -5.61 -18.98
N ALA A 507 34.97 -6.00 -17.80
CA ALA A 507 34.62 -5.32 -16.57
C ALA A 507 34.85 -3.82 -16.77
N MET A 508 33.88 -2.98 -16.44
CA MET A 508 34.18 -1.57 -16.19
C MET A 508 35.21 -1.52 -15.05
N SER A 509 36.46 -1.20 -15.39
CA SER A 509 37.48 -0.88 -14.42
C SER A 509 37.21 0.53 -13.86
N GLY A 510 36.27 0.62 -12.92
CA GLY A 510 36.10 1.80 -12.07
C GLY A 510 36.61 1.48 -10.68
N THR A 511 37.65 2.18 -10.22
CA THR A 511 38.00 2.19 -8.80
C THR A 511 36.95 3.00 -8.04
N ALA A 512 36.45 2.49 -6.92
CA ALA A 512 35.53 3.21 -6.04
C ALA A 512 36.27 4.19 -5.12
N ASP A 513 35.59 5.25 -4.67
CA ASP A 513 36.12 6.16 -3.63
C ASP A 513 35.98 5.51 -2.24
N LEU A 514 34.86 4.81 -2.02
CA LEU A 514 34.53 4.12 -0.79
C LEU A 514 33.91 2.76 -1.09
N VAL A 515 34.33 1.72 -0.36
CA VAL A 515 33.67 0.41 -0.33
C VAL A 515 33.34 0.04 1.11
N LEU A 516 32.05 -0.07 1.41
CA LEU A 516 31.52 -0.65 2.65
C LEU A 516 31.36 -2.15 2.40
N HIS A 517 31.95 -3.02 3.21
CA HIS A 517 31.97 -4.47 2.93
C HIS A 517 31.67 -5.31 4.18
N SER A 518 31.46 -6.61 3.98
CA SER A 518 31.21 -7.60 5.03
C SER A 518 30.03 -7.27 5.95
N GLY A 519 29.00 -6.60 5.42
CA GLY A 519 27.77 -6.26 6.15
C GLY A 519 26.51 -6.84 5.52
N ARG A 520 25.37 -6.32 5.94
CA ARG A 520 24.07 -6.53 5.28
C ARG A 520 23.60 -5.24 4.64
N VAL A 521 22.82 -5.34 3.55
CA VAL A 521 22.33 -4.17 2.82
C VAL A 521 20.79 -4.10 2.87
N PHE A 522 20.25 -3.02 3.41
CA PHE A 522 18.84 -2.65 3.23
C PHE A 522 18.72 -1.70 2.02
N THR A 523 17.90 -2.02 1.03
CA THR A 523 17.84 -1.27 -0.25
C THR A 523 16.95 -0.02 -0.20
N GLY A 524 16.28 0.24 0.92
CA GLY A 524 15.20 1.22 1.03
C GLY A 524 13.80 0.59 0.90
N THR A 525 13.68 -0.63 0.34
CA THR A 525 12.41 -1.37 0.21
C THR A 525 12.43 -2.73 0.90
N GLY A 526 13.60 -3.22 1.29
CA GLY A 526 13.79 -4.50 1.96
C GLY A 526 15.27 -4.85 2.08
N LEU A 527 15.58 -6.01 2.63
CA LEU A 527 16.95 -6.53 2.63
C LEU A 527 17.31 -7.04 1.25
N HIS A 528 18.50 -6.68 0.76
CA HIS A 528 19.06 -7.32 -0.41
C HIS A 528 19.36 -8.80 -0.08
N PRO A 529 18.94 -9.77 -0.91
CA PRO A 529 18.98 -11.19 -0.56
C PRO A 529 20.40 -11.76 -0.42
N SER A 530 21.40 -11.14 -1.07
CA SER A 530 22.77 -11.66 -1.13
C SER A 530 23.86 -10.59 -1.07
N ALA A 531 23.52 -9.30 -0.97
CA ALA A 531 24.54 -8.26 -1.02
C ALA A 531 25.15 -8.08 0.36
N THR A 532 26.46 -7.95 0.35
CA THR A 532 27.27 -7.77 1.56
C THR A 532 28.22 -6.58 1.45
N ALA A 533 28.23 -5.91 0.29
CA ALA A 533 29.04 -4.73 0.05
C ALA A 533 28.32 -3.67 -0.81
N VAL A 534 28.73 -2.42 -0.62
CA VAL A 534 28.28 -1.24 -1.37
C VAL A 534 29.52 -0.46 -1.80
N ALA A 535 29.64 -0.18 -3.10
CA ALA A 535 30.69 0.66 -3.67
C ALA A 535 30.12 2.04 -4.00
N VAL A 536 30.86 3.09 -3.68
CA VAL A 536 30.49 4.49 -3.89
C VAL A 536 31.58 5.18 -4.72
N SER A 537 31.14 5.93 -5.73
CA SER A 537 31.99 6.76 -6.60
C SER A 537 31.29 8.09 -6.86
N ASP A 538 32.03 9.20 -6.79
CA ASP A 538 31.54 10.55 -7.05
C ASP A 538 30.26 10.89 -6.25
N GLY A 539 30.25 10.43 -4.99
CA GLY A 539 29.13 10.63 -4.05
C GLY A 539 27.84 9.89 -4.41
N ARG A 540 27.89 8.92 -5.32
CA ARG A 540 26.77 8.06 -5.71
C ARG A 540 27.11 6.59 -5.53
N VAL A 541 26.08 5.78 -5.31
CA VAL A 541 26.20 4.31 -5.26
C VAL A 541 26.60 3.84 -6.66
N ALA A 542 27.81 3.29 -6.78
CA ALA A 542 28.33 2.75 -8.03
C ALA A 542 27.87 1.30 -8.25
N ALA A 543 27.88 0.49 -7.18
CA ALA A 543 27.45 -0.90 -7.22
C ALA A 543 26.98 -1.39 -5.85
N VAL A 544 26.07 -2.37 -5.85
CA VAL A 544 25.62 -3.12 -4.67
C VAL A 544 25.74 -4.60 -5.01
N GLY A 545 26.44 -5.38 -4.19
CA GLY A 545 26.71 -6.78 -4.50
C GLY A 545 27.39 -7.51 -3.36
N THR A 546 27.94 -8.69 -3.63
CA THR A 546 28.74 -9.46 -2.67
C THR A 546 30.12 -8.83 -2.49
N ASP A 547 30.78 -9.10 -1.37
CA ASP A 547 32.21 -8.77 -1.17
C ASP A 547 33.05 -9.26 -2.36
N ALA A 548 32.71 -10.44 -2.89
CA ALA A 548 33.45 -11.04 -3.97
C ALA A 548 33.36 -10.28 -5.29
N GLU A 549 32.18 -9.79 -5.62
CA GLU A 549 31.93 -8.97 -6.81
C GLU A 549 32.56 -7.58 -6.68
N LEU A 550 32.57 -7.01 -5.46
CA LEU A 550 33.03 -5.64 -5.24
C LEU A 550 34.55 -5.54 -4.94
N ARG A 551 35.25 -6.67 -4.72
CA ARG A 551 36.72 -6.69 -4.58
C ARG A 551 37.47 -6.05 -5.75
N SER A 552 36.97 -6.14 -6.97
CA SER A 552 37.64 -5.51 -8.13
C SER A 552 37.48 -3.99 -8.18
N TRP A 553 36.62 -3.42 -7.33
CA TRP A 553 36.39 -1.98 -7.23
C TRP A 553 37.37 -1.31 -6.26
N THR A 554 38.11 -2.07 -5.46
CA THR A 554 39.10 -1.54 -4.52
C THR A 554 40.45 -1.32 -5.21
N GLY A 555 40.94 -0.09 -5.22
CA GLY A 555 42.28 0.29 -5.65
C GLY A 555 43.08 1.02 -4.56
N PRO A 556 44.31 1.48 -4.86
CA PRO A 556 45.18 2.13 -3.87
C PRO A 556 44.61 3.40 -3.22
N GLY A 557 43.64 4.07 -3.86
CA GLY A 557 42.96 5.27 -3.33
C GLY A 557 41.57 5.01 -2.77
N THR A 558 41.09 3.76 -2.76
CA THR A 558 39.76 3.41 -2.28
C THR A 558 39.77 3.30 -0.75
N ARG A 559 38.93 4.08 -0.06
CA ARG A 559 38.66 3.85 1.36
C ARG A 559 37.82 2.58 1.52
N THR A 560 38.23 1.69 2.41
CA THR A 560 37.47 0.47 2.72
C THR A 560 37.00 0.52 4.17
N VAL A 561 35.75 0.11 4.41
CA VAL A 561 35.15 0.04 5.75
C VAL A 561 34.55 -1.34 5.93
N ASP A 562 35.08 -2.09 6.89
CA ASP A 562 34.53 -3.37 7.30
C ASP A 562 33.33 -3.13 8.22
N LEU A 563 32.15 -3.56 7.79
CA LEU A 563 30.92 -3.44 8.56
C LEU A 563 30.82 -4.49 9.66
N ALA A 564 31.62 -5.55 9.63
CA ALA A 564 31.62 -6.67 10.60
C ALA A 564 30.21 -7.24 10.88
N GLY A 565 29.43 -7.46 9.82
CA GLY A 565 28.08 -8.00 9.88
C GLY A 565 26.97 -6.99 10.17
N ARG A 566 27.30 -5.71 10.42
CA ARG A 566 26.33 -4.63 10.63
C ARG A 566 25.49 -4.35 9.37
N LEU A 567 24.35 -3.69 9.57
CA LEU A 567 23.47 -3.27 8.47
C LEU A 567 23.88 -1.88 7.96
N VAL A 568 24.12 -1.77 6.65
CA VAL A 568 24.10 -0.50 5.92
C VAL A 568 22.73 -0.29 5.28
N LEU A 569 22.21 0.92 5.38
CA LEU A 569 20.93 1.36 4.86
C LEU A 569 21.06 2.76 4.25
N PRO A 570 20.10 3.22 3.42
CA PRO A 570 20.02 4.63 3.07
C PRO A 570 19.93 5.44 4.37
N GLY A 571 20.56 6.60 4.38
CA GLY A 571 20.47 7.55 5.49
C GLY A 571 19.01 7.90 5.74
N PHE A 572 18.67 8.07 7.02
CA PHE A 572 17.32 8.45 7.40
C PHE A 572 17.00 9.83 6.85
N THR A 573 15.77 10.02 6.38
CA THR A 573 15.23 11.34 6.04
C THR A 573 14.11 11.63 7.01
N ASP A 574 14.20 12.75 7.73
CA ASP A 574 13.15 13.15 8.66
C ASP A 574 12.08 13.98 7.92
N ALA A 575 10.85 13.46 7.79
CA ALA A 575 9.79 14.14 7.06
C ALA A 575 9.13 15.30 7.85
N HIS A 576 9.52 15.54 9.10
CA HIS A 576 8.95 16.59 9.94
C HIS A 576 9.86 16.88 11.14
N VAL A 577 10.62 17.98 11.10
CA VAL A 577 11.53 18.37 12.18
C VAL A 577 11.72 19.89 12.20
N HIS A 578 12.13 20.44 13.35
CA HIS A 578 12.43 21.87 13.55
C HIS A 578 13.91 22.10 13.88
N PRO A 579 14.84 21.82 12.95
CA PRO A 579 16.26 21.64 13.23
C PRO A 579 16.96 22.88 13.78
N VAL A 580 16.62 24.08 13.27
CA VAL A 580 17.23 25.33 13.74
C VAL A 580 16.79 25.62 15.17
N MET A 581 15.49 25.49 15.45
CA MET A 581 14.93 25.75 16.77
C MET A 581 15.34 24.69 17.79
N GLY A 582 15.32 23.42 17.42
CA GLY A 582 15.84 22.34 18.25
C GLY A 582 17.32 22.53 18.57
N GLY A 583 18.12 22.99 17.59
CA GLY A 583 19.52 23.33 17.82
C GLY A 583 19.71 24.49 18.80
N LEU A 584 18.91 25.56 18.68
CA LEU A 584 18.89 26.65 19.65
C LEU A 584 18.52 26.19 21.06
N GLU A 585 17.49 25.36 21.17
CA GLU A 585 17.05 24.82 22.46
C GLU A 585 18.14 23.97 23.12
N ARG A 586 18.86 23.15 22.34
CA ARG A 586 20.02 22.39 22.80
C ARG A 586 21.19 23.24 23.25
N LEU A 587 21.39 24.41 22.64
CA LEU A 587 22.42 25.38 23.04
C LEU A 587 22.01 26.14 24.32
N GLY A 588 20.71 26.19 24.63
CA GLY A 588 20.17 26.75 25.87
C GLY A 588 20.15 25.76 27.04
N CYS A 589 19.23 25.96 27.97
CA CYS A 589 18.97 25.02 29.06
C CYS A 589 18.17 23.80 28.56
N ASP A 590 18.86 22.83 27.97
CA ASP A 590 18.27 21.61 27.44
C ASP A 590 17.84 20.64 28.57
N LEU A 591 16.54 20.35 28.61
CA LEU A 591 15.89 19.40 29.52
C LEU A 591 15.33 18.17 28.78
N SER A 592 15.50 18.05 27.47
CA SER A 592 14.85 17.02 26.63
C SER A 592 15.25 15.58 26.97
N GLU A 593 16.47 15.38 27.51
CA GLU A 593 16.99 14.08 27.96
C GLU A 593 17.01 13.95 29.50
N VAL A 594 16.29 14.83 30.21
CA VAL A 594 16.22 14.86 31.68
C VAL A 594 14.83 14.41 32.12
N HIS A 595 14.77 13.47 33.06
CA HIS A 595 13.51 12.89 33.55
C HIS A 595 13.37 13.09 35.06
N GLY A 596 12.19 13.54 35.48
CA GLY A 596 11.81 13.83 36.85
C GLY A 596 12.08 15.28 37.27
N ALA A 597 11.15 15.86 38.03
CA ALA A 597 11.17 17.26 38.46
C ALA A 597 12.48 17.69 39.13
N GLN A 598 13.05 16.87 40.02
CA GLN A 598 14.29 17.23 40.71
C GLN A 598 15.50 17.23 39.78
N ALA A 599 15.60 16.27 38.85
CA ALA A 599 16.68 16.24 37.88
C ALA A 599 16.62 17.43 36.92
N ALA A 600 15.40 17.84 36.52
CA ALA A 600 15.18 19.04 35.74
C ALA A 600 15.67 20.29 36.50
N LEU A 601 15.31 20.43 37.77
CA LEU A 601 15.78 21.53 38.62
C LEU A 601 17.30 21.55 38.80
N ASP A 602 17.92 20.38 38.99
CA ASP A 602 19.38 20.27 39.11
C ASP A 602 20.08 20.70 37.81
N ARG A 603 19.52 20.32 36.65
CA ARG A 603 20.00 20.76 35.34
C ARG A 603 19.85 22.26 35.14
N VAL A 604 18.70 22.85 35.51
CA VAL A 604 18.47 24.29 35.46
C VAL A 604 19.48 25.03 36.34
N ALA A 605 19.69 24.57 37.57
CA ALA A 605 20.68 25.15 38.49
C ALA A 605 22.10 25.12 37.92
N ALA A 606 22.51 23.96 37.39
CA ALA A 606 23.83 23.79 36.77
C ALA A 606 24.01 24.68 35.53
N HIS A 607 23.00 24.75 34.66
CA HIS A 607 23.03 25.60 33.48
C HIS A 607 23.11 27.09 33.87
N ALA A 608 22.27 27.53 34.82
CA ALA A 608 22.24 28.90 35.30
C ALA A 608 23.56 29.32 35.94
N ALA A 609 24.26 28.42 36.64
CA ALA A 609 25.57 28.68 37.21
C ALA A 609 26.68 28.77 36.15
N ALA A 610 26.60 27.97 35.09
CA ALA A 610 27.57 27.98 33.99
C ALA A 610 27.38 29.16 33.02
N HIS A 611 26.16 29.71 32.93
CA HIS A 611 25.79 30.76 31.98
C HIS A 611 25.27 32.01 32.72
N PRO A 612 26.14 33.02 32.99
CA PRO A 612 25.79 34.22 33.75
C PRO A 612 24.95 35.24 32.95
N GLY A 613 24.23 34.81 31.91
CA GLY A 613 23.36 35.67 31.09
C GLY A 613 22.19 36.26 31.88
N GLU A 614 21.52 37.27 31.30
CA GLU A 614 20.40 37.97 31.97
C GLU A 614 19.16 37.07 32.14
N TRP A 615 18.91 36.18 31.18
CA TRP A 615 17.82 35.20 31.20
C TRP A 615 18.37 33.77 31.22
N VAL A 616 17.63 32.86 31.86
CA VAL A 616 17.78 31.42 31.65
C VAL A 616 16.64 30.94 30.76
N SER A 617 16.97 30.57 29.53
CA SER A 617 16.03 30.07 28.53
C SER A 617 16.46 28.72 27.98
N GLY A 618 15.50 27.96 27.49
CA GLY A 618 15.67 26.58 27.04
C GLY A 618 14.32 25.88 27.01
N GLY A 619 14.32 24.56 27.12
CA GLY A 619 13.09 23.80 27.07
C GLY A 619 13.28 22.29 27.18
N GLY A 620 12.21 21.56 26.89
CA GLY A 620 12.21 20.11 26.80
C GLY A 620 11.69 19.38 28.04
N TRP A 621 11.14 20.11 29.03
CA TRP A 621 10.60 19.46 30.23
C TRP A 621 9.30 18.70 29.93
N SER A 622 9.11 17.54 30.57
CA SER A 622 7.94 16.68 30.37
C SER A 622 6.81 17.01 31.36
N MET A 623 5.56 17.08 30.89
CA MET A 623 4.40 17.25 31.79
C MET A 623 4.28 16.11 32.80
N ALA A 624 4.64 14.88 32.41
CA ALA A 624 4.57 13.71 33.28
C ALA A 624 5.49 13.81 34.52
N ASP A 625 6.53 14.65 34.46
CA ASP A 625 7.47 14.82 35.57
C ASP A 625 6.87 15.66 36.72
N PHE A 626 5.75 16.34 36.49
CA PHE A 626 5.15 17.27 37.43
C PHE A 626 3.70 16.89 37.77
N PRO A 627 3.29 16.98 39.06
CA PRO A 627 1.92 16.72 39.46
C PRO A 627 0.90 17.55 38.65
N GLY A 628 -0.06 16.88 38.02
CA GLY A 628 -1.09 17.53 37.22
C GLY A 628 -0.59 18.13 35.90
N GLY A 629 0.65 17.84 35.49
CA GLY A 629 1.23 18.37 34.25
C GLY A 629 1.74 19.80 34.33
N THR A 630 1.69 20.43 35.51
CA THR A 630 1.92 21.88 35.67
C THR A 630 3.05 22.16 36.67
N PRO A 631 4.29 22.44 36.20
CA PRO A 631 5.37 22.86 37.09
C PRO A 631 5.09 24.23 37.73
N ARG A 632 5.68 24.46 38.92
CA ARG A 632 5.39 25.65 39.72
C ARG A 632 6.54 26.66 39.74
N ARG A 633 6.24 27.95 39.77
CA ARG A 633 7.24 29.04 39.79
C ARG A 633 8.15 28.96 41.01
N GLU A 634 7.61 28.52 42.15
CA GLU A 634 8.35 28.41 43.39
C GLU A 634 9.52 27.40 43.29
N ASP A 635 9.38 26.39 42.42
CA ASP A 635 10.43 25.42 42.16
C ASP A 635 11.63 26.05 41.44
N LEU A 636 11.40 26.93 40.46
CA LEU A 636 12.45 27.69 39.80
C LEU A 636 13.04 28.77 40.72
N ASP A 637 12.22 29.44 41.51
CA ASP A 637 12.69 30.47 42.45
C ASP A 637 13.69 29.90 43.46
N ARG A 638 13.60 28.61 43.81
CA ARG A 638 14.57 27.93 44.68
C ARG A 638 15.96 27.76 44.05
N VAL A 639 16.03 27.54 42.74
CA VAL A 639 17.28 27.25 42.02
C VAL A 639 17.86 28.45 41.28
N VAL A 640 17.01 29.40 40.87
CA VAL A 640 17.39 30.65 40.18
C VAL A 640 16.52 31.80 40.74
N PRO A 641 16.88 32.35 41.91
CA PRO A 641 16.08 33.38 42.59
C PRO A 641 16.27 34.80 42.04
N ASP A 642 17.37 35.06 41.32
CA ASP A 642 17.88 36.40 41.04
C ASP A 642 17.67 36.86 39.59
N ARG A 643 17.28 35.94 38.70
CA ARG A 643 17.13 36.20 37.26
C ARG A 643 15.86 35.57 36.71
N PRO A 644 15.27 36.15 35.65
CA PRO A 644 14.10 35.56 35.01
C PRO A 644 14.44 34.24 34.30
N VAL A 645 13.55 33.26 34.47
CA VAL A 645 13.62 31.93 33.84
C VAL A 645 12.37 31.72 32.99
N PHE A 646 12.55 31.22 31.78
CA PHE A 646 11.45 30.84 30.89
C PHE A 646 11.84 29.58 30.09
N LEU A 647 11.18 28.47 30.35
CA LEU A 647 11.51 27.16 29.79
C LEU A 647 10.30 26.59 29.06
N LEU A 648 10.44 26.32 27.76
CA LEU A 648 9.40 25.69 26.96
C LEU A 648 9.19 24.23 27.40
N ASN A 649 7.95 23.77 27.45
CA ASN A 649 7.69 22.34 27.67
C ASN A 649 8.08 21.54 26.42
N ARG A 650 8.14 20.22 26.55
CA ARG A 650 8.50 19.31 25.47
C ARG A 650 7.62 19.48 24.22
N ASP A 651 6.30 19.63 24.35
CA ASP A 651 5.40 19.73 23.19
C ASP A 651 5.25 21.16 22.62
N HIS A 652 5.98 22.13 23.17
CA HIS A 652 5.94 23.55 22.83
C HIS A 652 4.55 24.23 22.97
N HIS A 653 3.58 23.60 23.63
CA HIS A 653 2.27 24.20 23.96
C HIS A 653 2.19 24.73 25.41
N GLY A 654 3.28 24.64 26.18
CA GLY A 654 3.39 25.23 27.51
C GLY A 654 4.76 25.84 27.79
N ALA A 655 4.82 26.72 28.80
CA ALA A 655 6.06 27.26 29.34
C ALA A 655 6.04 27.31 30.86
N TRP A 656 7.23 27.16 31.45
CA TRP A 656 7.49 27.27 32.88
C TRP A 656 8.30 28.55 33.15
N ALA A 657 7.69 29.47 33.89
CA ALA A 657 8.26 30.76 34.25
C ALA A 657 8.39 30.90 35.77
N ASN A 658 9.49 31.50 36.22
CA ASN A 658 9.70 31.83 37.63
C ASN A 658 9.02 33.15 38.01
N SER A 659 9.01 33.49 39.30
CA SER A 659 8.35 34.72 39.78
C SER A 659 8.96 35.97 39.14
N ARG A 660 10.28 36.00 38.95
CA ARG A 660 10.98 37.14 38.34
C ARG A 660 10.53 37.39 36.90
N ALA A 661 10.34 36.34 36.10
CA ALA A 661 9.87 36.45 34.72
C ALA A 661 8.42 36.97 34.65
N LEU A 662 7.53 36.48 35.53
CA LEU A 662 6.14 36.94 35.61
C LEU A 662 6.02 38.42 36.03
N GLU A 663 6.84 38.85 36.99
CA GLU A 663 6.92 40.25 37.43
C GLU A 663 7.32 41.18 36.28
N LEU A 664 8.36 40.82 35.52
CA LEU A 664 8.81 41.59 34.36
C LEU A 664 7.73 41.68 33.28
N ALA A 665 6.93 40.62 33.13
CA ALA A 665 5.80 40.57 32.20
C ALA A 665 4.54 41.31 32.68
N GLY A 666 4.51 41.74 33.95
CA GLY A 666 3.32 42.34 34.55
C GLY A 666 2.15 41.35 34.66
N VAL A 667 2.44 40.05 34.79
CA VAL A 667 1.43 39.00 34.95
C VAL A 667 1.13 38.83 36.43
N ASP A 668 -0.10 39.19 36.84
CA ASP A 668 -0.59 39.09 38.22
C ASP A 668 -1.95 38.36 38.29
N ALA A 669 -2.59 38.36 39.47
CA ALA A 669 -3.87 37.70 39.71
C ALA A 669 -5.05 38.32 38.94
N ARG A 670 -4.88 39.53 38.39
CA ARG A 670 -5.90 40.27 37.63
C ARG A 670 -5.66 40.20 36.12
N THR A 671 -4.52 39.68 35.68
CA THR A 671 -4.23 39.48 34.25
C THR A 671 -5.23 38.50 33.65
N PRO A 672 -6.05 38.91 32.66
CA PRO A 672 -6.95 37.98 32.00
C PRO A 672 -6.17 36.98 31.16
N ASP A 673 -6.75 35.79 30.97
CA ASP A 673 -6.25 34.82 30.00
C ASP A 673 -6.39 35.39 28.56
N PRO A 674 -5.41 35.17 27.67
CA PRO A 674 -5.56 35.48 26.25
C PRO A 674 -6.70 34.69 25.59
N VAL A 675 -7.20 35.17 24.44
CA VAL A 675 -8.29 34.50 23.71
C VAL A 675 -7.92 33.09 23.26
N ASP A 676 -6.62 32.83 23.07
CA ASP A 676 -6.03 31.60 22.59
C ASP A 676 -5.03 30.99 23.58
N GLY A 677 -5.14 31.30 24.89
CA GLY A 677 -4.24 30.74 25.90
C GLY A 677 -4.78 30.79 27.32
N ARG A 678 -4.08 30.13 28.25
CA ARG A 678 -4.47 30.02 29.66
C ARG A 678 -3.28 30.20 30.59
N ILE A 679 -3.48 30.92 31.68
CA ILE A 679 -2.52 31.04 32.78
C ILE A 679 -2.96 30.07 33.89
N GLU A 680 -2.08 29.16 34.29
CA GLU A 680 -2.36 28.31 35.45
C GLU A 680 -2.35 29.13 36.74
N ARG A 681 -3.36 28.93 37.60
CA ARG A 681 -3.61 29.76 38.78
C ARG A 681 -3.96 28.95 40.01
N ASP A 682 -3.48 29.42 41.16
CA ASP A 682 -3.96 28.96 42.46
C ASP A 682 -5.41 29.46 42.69
N PRO A 683 -6.16 28.89 43.66
CA PRO A 683 -7.55 29.28 43.92
C PRO A 683 -7.77 30.76 44.25
N ASP A 684 -6.73 31.49 44.67
CA ASP A 684 -6.76 32.93 44.93
C ASP A 684 -6.49 33.80 43.68
N GLY A 685 -6.29 33.16 42.52
CA GLY A 685 -5.98 33.79 41.24
C GLY A 685 -4.49 33.98 40.97
N THR A 686 -3.59 33.69 41.92
CA THR A 686 -2.14 33.89 41.75
C THR A 686 -1.61 33.00 40.61
N PRO A 687 -0.88 33.54 39.61
CA PRO A 687 -0.30 32.74 38.53
C PRO A 687 0.73 31.74 39.07
N THR A 688 0.56 30.43 38.82
CA THR A 688 1.43 29.37 39.36
C THR A 688 2.78 29.26 38.66
N GLY A 689 2.96 29.87 37.47
CA GLY A 689 4.19 29.79 36.70
C GLY A 689 4.10 28.95 35.43
N THR A 690 3.04 28.15 35.26
CA THR A 690 2.77 27.47 33.99
C THR A 690 1.86 28.33 33.10
N LEU A 691 2.27 28.50 31.84
CA LEU A 691 1.56 29.27 30.82
C LEU A 691 1.28 28.37 29.62
N HIS A 692 0.06 28.40 29.07
CA HIS A 692 -0.35 27.58 27.94
C HIS A 692 -0.67 28.42 26.70
N GLU A 693 -0.26 27.92 25.54
CA GLU A 693 -0.59 28.47 24.21
C GLU A 693 -0.29 29.99 24.15
N GLY A 694 -1.26 30.84 23.78
CA GLY A 694 -1.07 32.29 23.69
C GLY A 694 -0.66 33.00 25.00
N ALA A 695 -0.81 32.36 26.17
CA ALA A 695 -0.33 32.91 27.44
C ALA A 695 1.20 32.93 27.54
N MET A 696 1.89 32.09 26.79
CA MET A 696 3.37 32.07 26.74
C MET A 696 3.93 33.38 26.19
N ASP A 697 3.23 34.01 25.24
CA ASP A 697 3.58 35.31 24.64
C ASP A 697 3.57 36.47 25.63
N LEU A 698 2.95 36.29 26.80
CA LEU A 698 3.02 37.27 27.87
C LEU A 698 4.44 37.48 28.39
N VAL A 699 5.23 36.40 28.41
CA VAL A 699 6.61 36.40 28.90
C VAL A 699 7.61 36.32 27.75
N SER A 700 7.37 35.47 26.74
CA SER A 700 8.34 35.20 25.67
C SER A 700 8.75 36.47 24.88
N ARG A 701 7.85 37.46 24.75
CA ARG A 701 8.12 38.76 24.12
C ARG A 701 9.23 39.58 24.79
N LEU A 702 9.63 39.22 26.02
CA LEU A 702 10.68 39.88 26.80
C LEU A 702 12.03 39.15 26.70
N LEU A 703 12.06 37.97 26.09
CA LEU A 703 13.29 37.23 25.87
C LEU A 703 14.24 38.05 24.99
N PRO A 704 15.56 37.91 25.18
CA PRO A 704 16.54 38.49 24.28
C PRO A 704 16.26 38.06 22.83
N PRO A 705 16.33 38.99 21.85
CA PRO A 705 16.08 38.65 20.46
C PRO A 705 17.13 37.66 19.96
N VAL A 706 16.67 36.59 19.33
CA VAL A 706 17.55 35.61 18.68
C VAL A 706 18.26 36.27 17.49
N THR A 707 19.59 36.29 17.51
CA THR A 707 20.37 36.93 16.45
C THR A 707 20.58 35.98 15.25
N PRO A 708 20.94 36.49 14.06
CA PRO A 708 21.34 35.64 12.94
C PRO A 708 22.49 34.69 13.26
N ALA A 709 23.42 35.10 14.14
CA ALA A 709 24.53 34.26 14.59
C ALA A 709 24.02 33.10 15.46
N ASP A 710 23.04 33.35 16.33
CA ASP A 710 22.41 32.30 17.14
C ASP A 710 21.68 31.30 16.24
N LEU A 711 20.91 31.77 15.25
CA LEU A 711 20.24 30.89 14.30
C LEU A 711 21.24 30.03 13.50
N ALA A 712 22.37 30.60 13.07
CA ALA A 712 23.42 29.85 12.40
C ALA A 712 24.07 28.80 13.32
N ALA A 713 24.30 29.12 14.59
CA ALA A 713 24.77 28.17 15.59
C ALA A 713 23.74 27.06 15.85
N GLY A 714 22.45 27.41 15.90
CA GLY A 714 21.34 26.48 16.01
C GLY A 714 21.27 25.52 14.84
N LEU A 715 21.35 26.00 13.59
CA LEU A 715 21.41 25.15 12.40
C LEU A 715 22.62 24.20 12.45
N ALA A 716 23.79 24.71 12.85
CA ALA A 716 25.01 23.90 12.94
C ALA A 716 24.89 22.78 13.99
N GLU A 717 24.37 23.09 15.20
CA GLU A 717 24.12 22.09 16.25
C GLU A 717 23.03 21.09 15.84
N GLY A 718 21.93 21.56 15.25
CA GLY A 718 20.86 20.70 14.75
C GLY A 718 21.34 19.73 13.68
N GLN A 719 22.09 20.21 12.67
CA GLN A 719 22.69 19.35 11.65
C GLN A 719 23.66 18.34 12.27
N ARG A 720 24.51 18.76 13.20
CA ARG A 720 25.46 17.87 13.89
C ARG A 720 24.73 16.76 14.65
N TYR A 721 23.68 17.09 15.38
CA TYR A 721 22.92 16.12 16.16
C TYR A 721 22.12 15.16 15.27
N LEU A 722 21.43 15.67 14.24
CA LEU A 722 20.71 14.85 13.27
C LEU A 722 21.65 13.88 12.53
N HIS A 723 22.82 14.34 12.10
CA HIS A 723 23.84 13.46 11.52
C HIS A 723 24.35 12.41 12.50
N SER A 724 24.41 12.72 13.81
CA SER A 724 24.84 11.77 14.84
C SER A 724 23.90 10.58 15.02
N VAL A 725 22.65 10.72 14.63
CA VAL A 725 21.64 9.65 14.72
C VAL A 725 21.31 9.00 13.38
N GLY A 726 22.02 9.37 12.30
CA GLY A 726 21.86 8.76 10.97
C GLY A 726 20.95 9.50 10.01
N VAL A 727 20.48 10.70 10.36
CA VAL A 727 19.64 11.54 9.49
C VAL A 727 20.53 12.31 8.52
N THR A 728 20.30 12.14 7.21
CA THR A 728 21.08 12.75 6.12
C THR A 728 20.33 13.87 5.39
N GLY A 729 19.02 13.97 5.60
CA GLY A 729 18.19 15.04 5.08
C GLY A 729 16.89 15.18 5.86
N TRP A 730 16.17 16.28 5.66
CA TRP A 730 14.94 16.54 6.40
C TRP A 730 13.98 17.51 5.69
N GLN A 731 12.72 17.48 6.12
CA GLN A 731 11.79 18.58 5.91
C GLN A 731 11.78 19.46 7.16
N ASP A 732 12.28 20.69 7.03
CA ASP A 732 12.09 21.69 8.07
C ASP A 732 10.61 22.08 8.05
N ALA A 733 9.89 21.68 9.09
CA ALA A 733 8.44 21.74 9.12
C ALA A 733 7.92 23.18 9.15
N ILE A 734 8.75 24.17 9.51
CA ILE A 734 8.37 25.60 9.50
C ILE A 734 9.56 26.48 9.10
N VAL A 735 9.44 27.12 7.93
CA VAL A 735 10.32 28.19 7.47
C VAL A 735 9.49 29.46 7.24
N GLY A 736 9.98 30.60 7.71
CA GLY A 736 9.24 31.86 7.76
C GLY A 736 9.12 32.39 9.19
N ALA A 737 8.61 33.62 9.35
CA ALA A 737 8.38 34.18 10.67
C ALA A 737 7.09 33.62 11.28
N TYR A 738 7.18 33.06 12.49
CA TYR A 738 6.05 32.43 13.18
C TYR A 738 6.25 32.47 14.70
N ALA A 739 5.18 32.64 15.48
CA ALA A 739 5.21 32.54 16.96
C ALA A 739 6.41 33.26 17.63
N GLY A 740 6.74 34.47 17.19
CA GLY A 740 7.89 35.23 17.69
C GLY A 740 9.26 34.82 17.14
N HIS A 741 9.37 33.70 16.44
CA HIS A 741 10.58 33.24 15.76
C HIS A 741 10.80 33.98 14.43
N SER A 742 12.07 34.26 14.14
CA SER A 742 12.51 34.88 12.89
C SER A 742 12.52 33.87 11.74
N ASP A 743 12.38 34.37 10.51
CA ASP A 743 12.51 33.55 9.30
C ASP A 743 13.91 32.91 9.21
N THR A 744 13.95 31.59 9.14
CA THR A 744 15.18 30.77 9.06
C THR A 744 15.72 30.64 7.64
N THR A 745 14.99 31.09 6.60
CA THR A 745 15.42 31.02 5.20
C THR A 745 16.83 31.61 4.98
N PRO A 746 17.16 32.81 5.47
CA PRO A 746 18.49 33.40 5.24
C PRO A 746 19.62 32.52 5.79
N VAL A 747 19.39 31.87 6.92
CA VAL A 747 20.38 31.03 7.61
C VAL A 747 20.72 29.81 6.76
N TYR A 748 19.72 29.18 6.13
CA TYR A 748 19.95 28.09 5.18
C TYR A 748 20.68 28.56 3.92
N LEU A 749 20.32 29.73 3.38
CA LEU A 749 20.99 30.28 2.19
C LEU A 749 22.45 30.64 2.47
N ASP A 750 22.73 31.22 3.63
CA ASP A 750 24.09 31.53 4.08
C ASP A 750 24.91 30.24 4.27
N ALA A 751 24.32 29.20 4.85
CA ALA A 751 24.97 27.90 5.01
C ALA A 751 25.24 27.21 3.65
N VAL A 752 24.32 27.34 2.69
CA VAL A 752 24.51 26.88 1.30
C VAL A 752 25.65 27.65 0.63
N ALA A 753 25.66 28.99 0.72
CA ALA A 753 26.68 29.83 0.12
C ALA A 753 28.08 29.57 0.72
N ALA A 754 28.12 29.28 2.03
CA ALA A 754 29.35 28.91 2.73
C ALA A 754 29.77 27.44 2.53
N GLY A 755 28.94 26.61 1.89
CA GLY A 755 29.20 25.18 1.73
C GLY A 755 29.17 24.37 3.03
N THR A 756 28.52 24.90 4.08
CA THR A 756 28.44 24.29 5.41
C THR A 756 27.14 23.49 5.63
N LEU A 757 26.12 23.70 4.80
CA LEU A 757 24.93 22.85 4.77
C LEU A 757 25.25 21.53 4.03
N THR A 758 25.49 20.47 4.79
CA THR A 758 25.75 19.14 4.23
C THR A 758 24.44 18.41 3.94
N ALA A 759 23.42 18.57 4.78
CA ALA A 759 22.15 17.88 4.60
C ALA A 759 21.35 18.34 3.36
N ARG A 760 20.36 17.54 2.99
CA ARG A 760 19.35 17.91 1.99
C ARG A 760 18.07 18.34 2.70
N VAL A 761 17.60 19.55 2.42
CA VAL A 761 16.55 20.21 3.19
C VAL A 761 15.42 20.70 2.29
N VAL A 762 14.19 20.34 2.65
CA VAL A 762 12.98 20.99 2.15
C VAL A 762 12.40 21.86 3.27
N GLY A 763 12.38 23.18 3.09
CA GLY A 763 11.71 24.10 3.98
C GLY A 763 10.21 24.20 3.67
N ALA A 764 9.35 23.89 4.63
CA ALA A 764 7.91 24.11 4.50
C ALA A 764 7.57 25.54 4.92
N LEU A 765 7.14 26.37 3.97
CA LEU A 765 6.83 27.78 4.22
C LEU A 765 5.62 27.90 5.14
N TRP A 766 5.74 28.70 6.20
CA TRP A 766 4.68 28.91 7.17
C TRP A 766 3.50 29.66 6.57
N TRP A 767 2.30 29.06 6.65
CA TRP A 767 1.06 29.79 6.40
C TRP A 767 0.74 30.75 7.56
N PRO A 768 0.68 32.08 7.35
CA PRO A 768 0.43 33.03 8.43
C PRO A 768 -0.97 32.87 9.03
N ARG A 769 -1.09 32.98 10.36
CA ARG A 769 -2.38 33.05 11.05
C ARG A 769 -3.11 34.37 10.73
N GLY A 770 -4.44 34.37 10.89
CA GLY A 770 -5.28 35.58 10.77
C GLY A 770 -5.54 36.06 9.34
N ARG A 771 -5.18 35.26 8.33
CA ARG A 771 -5.49 35.55 6.92
C ARG A 771 -6.96 35.31 6.60
N THR A 772 -7.47 35.98 5.58
CA THR A 772 -8.82 35.76 5.04
C THR A 772 -8.78 35.08 3.67
N ALA A 773 -9.94 34.58 3.21
CA ALA A 773 -10.04 33.89 1.93
C ALA A 773 -9.69 34.80 0.74
N GLU A 774 -9.94 36.11 0.85
CA GLU A 774 -9.62 37.11 -0.16
C GLU A 774 -8.10 37.35 -0.30
N GLU A 775 -7.32 37.08 0.73
CA GLU A 775 -5.86 37.26 0.74
C GLU A 775 -5.09 36.04 0.21
N VAL A 776 -5.77 34.92 -0.09
CA VAL A 776 -5.13 33.65 -0.47
C VAL A 776 -4.21 33.82 -1.68
N ASP A 777 -4.68 34.51 -2.74
CA ASP A 777 -3.90 34.69 -3.96
C ASP A 777 -2.62 35.51 -3.72
N ASP A 778 -2.70 36.55 -2.87
CA ASP A 778 -1.56 37.38 -2.50
C ASP A 778 -0.53 36.59 -1.67
N VAL A 779 -1.00 35.77 -0.72
CA VAL A 779 -0.13 34.89 0.08
C VAL A 779 0.57 33.86 -0.82
N VAL A 780 -0.17 33.21 -1.73
CA VAL A 780 0.38 32.22 -2.67
C VAL A 780 1.39 32.87 -3.62
N ALA A 781 1.11 34.06 -4.14
CA ALA A 781 2.05 34.81 -4.97
C ALA A 781 3.34 35.14 -4.20
N GLY A 782 3.23 35.52 -2.93
CA GLY A 782 4.37 35.72 -2.04
C GLY A 782 5.23 34.47 -1.86
N PHE A 783 4.60 33.29 -1.69
CA PHE A 783 5.32 32.02 -1.62
C PHE A 783 5.98 31.62 -2.94
N VAL A 784 5.33 31.85 -4.07
CA VAL A 784 5.94 31.61 -5.39
C VAL A 784 7.20 32.46 -5.55
N ALA A 785 7.12 33.76 -5.24
CA ALA A 785 8.27 34.65 -5.28
C ALA A 785 9.37 34.22 -4.29
N HIS A 786 9.00 33.75 -3.09
CA HIS A 786 9.94 33.22 -2.12
C HIS A 786 10.69 32.01 -2.68
N ARG A 787 9.97 31.02 -3.23
CA ARG A 787 10.54 29.82 -3.85
C ARG A 787 11.48 30.15 -5.00
N GLU A 788 11.12 31.13 -5.83
CA GLU A 788 11.97 31.60 -6.93
C GLU A 788 13.27 32.25 -6.43
N ARG A 789 13.22 33.04 -5.36
CA ARG A 789 14.43 33.61 -4.72
C ARG A 789 15.35 32.52 -4.16
N VAL A 790 14.79 31.51 -3.49
CA VAL A 790 15.58 30.38 -2.98
C VAL A 790 16.19 29.58 -4.13
N ALA A 791 15.41 29.31 -5.19
CA ALA A 791 15.91 28.60 -6.37
C ALA A 791 17.03 29.36 -7.10
N ALA A 792 17.03 30.69 -7.07
CA ALA A 792 18.08 31.53 -7.66
C ALA A 792 19.45 31.36 -6.98
N ALA A 793 19.52 30.80 -5.76
CA ALA A 793 20.78 30.44 -5.12
C ALA A 793 21.48 29.24 -5.80
N GLY A 794 20.81 28.52 -6.69
CA GLY A 794 21.43 27.53 -7.59
C GLY A 794 21.89 26.23 -6.92
N SER A 795 21.40 25.91 -5.72
CA SER A 795 21.76 24.70 -4.98
C SER A 795 20.58 23.74 -4.82
N ASP A 796 20.85 22.43 -4.86
CA ASP A 796 19.87 21.37 -4.61
C ASP A 796 19.74 20.99 -3.12
N ARG A 797 20.58 21.58 -2.25
CA ARG A 797 20.66 21.31 -0.81
C ARG A 797 19.54 21.96 0.01
N PHE A 798 18.98 23.07 -0.45
CA PHE A 798 17.84 23.72 0.21
C PHE A 798 16.79 24.16 -0.80
N ARG A 799 15.53 23.76 -0.57
CA ARG A 799 14.38 24.09 -1.43
C ARG A 799 13.16 24.44 -0.58
N THR A 800 12.32 25.34 -1.05
CA THR A 800 11.05 25.69 -0.38
C THR A 800 9.86 25.32 -1.26
N THR A 801 9.64 24.01 -1.46
CA THR A 801 8.57 23.46 -2.31
C THR A 801 7.34 22.99 -1.54
N SER A 802 7.36 23.11 -0.21
CA SER A 802 6.25 22.75 0.66
C SER A 802 5.71 23.98 1.40
N VAL A 803 4.44 23.93 1.80
CA VAL A 803 3.81 24.95 2.66
C VAL A 803 3.19 24.25 3.86
N LYS A 804 3.53 24.73 5.06
CA LYS A 804 3.02 24.25 6.33
C LYS A 804 1.74 25.00 6.71
N ILE A 805 0.68 24.25 6.99
CA ILE A 805 -0.56 24.76 7.60
C ILE A 805 -0.70 24.11 8.98
N MET A 806 -0.93 24.92 10.01
CA MET A 806 -1.30 24.43 11.34
C MET A 806 -2.81 24.55 11.51
N LEU A 807 -3.52 23.43 11.53
CA LEU A 807 -4.99 23.43 11.52
C LEU A 807 -5.60 23.41 12.92
N ASP A 808 -4.99 22.71 13.87
CA ASP A 808 -5.43 22.61 15.27
C ASP A 808 -4.26 22.55 16.27
N GLY A 809 -4.57 22.36 17.55
CA GLY A 809 -3.60 22.15 18.64
C GLY A 809 -3.53 20.70 19.12
N VAL A 810 -3.30 20.47 20.40
CA VAL A 810 -3.10 19.13 21.00
C VAL A 810 -4.27 18.67 21.87
N ALA A 811 -4.41 17.36 22.07
CA ALA A 811 -5.55 16.77 22.78
C ALA A 811 -5.49 17.01 24.30
N GLU A 812 -4.29 17.01 24.87
CA GLU A 812 -3.99 17.16 26.30
C GLU A 812 -4.43 18.55 26.82
N ASN A 813 -4.30 19.56 25.97
CA ASN A 813 -4.77 20.93 26.25
C ASN A 813 -6.22 21.17 25.80
N ARG A 814 -6.89 20.16 25.23
CA ARG A 814 -8.21 20.25 24.60
C ARG A 814 -8.28 21.24 23.43
N THR A 815 -7.16 21.52 22.77
CA THR A 815 -7.08 22.44 21.62
C THR A 815 -7.12 21.71 20.27
N ALA A 816 -6.90 20.39 20.23
CA ALA A 816 -7.12 19.59 19.02
C ALA A 816 -8.60 19.57 18.61
N SER A 817 -8.86 19.65 17.30
CA SER A 817 -10.17 19.90 16.71
C SER A 817 -10.95 18.60 16.54
N MET A 818 -12.00 18.40 17.32
CA MET A 818 -12.73 17.12 17.41
C MET A 818 -14.12 17.16 16.76
N LEU A 819 -14.58 16.04 16.20
CA LEU A 819 -15.95 15.90 15.67
C LEU A 819 -17.01 15.84 16.79
N THR A 820 -16.61 15.36 17.96
CA THR A 820 -17.45 15.24 19.16
C THR A 820 -16.76 15.88 20.36
N PRO A 821 -17.50 16.41 21.36
CA PRO A 821 -16.88 17.07 22.50
C PRO A 821 -15.92 16.17 23.30
N TYR A 822 -14.92 16.78 23.96
CA TYR A 822 -14.07 16.09 24.95
C TYR A 822 -14.90 15.61 26.15
N LEU A 823 -14.32 14.69 26.92
CA LEU A 823 -14.86 14.27 28.21
C LEU A 823 -14.20 15.04 29.37
N ASP A 824 -14.94 15.22 30.45
CA ASP A 824 -14.45 15.75 31.72
C ASP A 824 -14.01 14.63 32.69
N GLY A 825 -13.56 15.00 33.89
CA GLY A 825 -13.07 14.05 34.90
C GLY A 825 -14.14 13.07 35.44
N CYS A 826 -15.43 13.33 35.23
CA CYS A 826 -16.50 12.38 35.57
C CYS A 826 -16.95 11.52 34.38
N GLY A 827 -16.32 11.70 33.21
CA GLY A 827 -16.64 11.01 31.96
C GLY A 827 -17.84 11.59 31.21
N CYS A 828 -18.32 12.78 31.60
CA CYS A 828 -19.38 13.50 30.91
C CYS A 828 -18.80 14.39 29.80
N SER A 829 -19.63 14.76 28.83
CA SER A 829 -19.23 15.71 27.78
C SER A 829 -18.85 17.07 28.40
N SER A 830 -17.66 17.58 28.12
CA SER A 830 -17.25 18.93 28.51
C SER A 830 -17.98 20.03 27.72
N GLY A 831 -18.56 19.68 26.56
CA GLY A 831 -19.13 20.64 25.61
C GLY A 831 -18.10 21.32 24.69
N GLU A 832 -16.80 21.07 24.92
CA GLU A 832 -15.69 21.67 24.17
C GLU A 832 -15.24 20.73 23.05
N THR A 833 -15.00 21.24 21.84
CA THR A 833 -14.54 20.45 20.68
C THR A 833 -13.17 20.89 20.13
N GLY A 834 -12.41 21.63 20.95
CA GLY A 834 -11.13 22.24 20.57
C GLY A 834 -11.24 23.33 19.51
N LEU A 835 -10.09 23.71 18.96
CA LEU A 835 -9.91 24.92 18.14
C LEU A 835 -9.58 24.56 16.69
N SER A 836 -10.03 25.40 15.75
CA SER A 836 -9.55 25.39 14.37
C SER A 836 -8.81 26.70 14.12
N TYR A 837 -7.51 26.66 13.89
CA TYR A 837 -6.67 27.85 13.72
C TYR A 837 -6.83 28.49 12.33
N LEU A 838 -7.30 27.72 11.35
CA LEU A 838 -7.79 28.23 10.08
C LEU A 838 -9.28 27.95 9.97
N ASP A 839 -10.04 28.94 9.51
CA ASP A 839 -11.43 28.75 9.15
C ASP A 839 -11.54 27.75 7.99
N ARG A 840 -12.62 26.95 8.00
CA ARG A 840 -12.83 25.91 6.99
C ARG A 840 -12.91 26.49 5.57
N ASP A 841 -13.57 27.62 5.37
CA ASP A 841 -13.69 28.23 4.03
C ASP A 841 -12.33 28.73 3.53
N LEU A 842 -11.51 29.28 4.43
CA LEU A 842 -10.12 29.62 4.12
C LEU A 842 -9.30 28.39 3.74
N LEU A 843 -9.42 27.28 4.48
CA LEU A 843 -8.71 26.03 4.17
C LEU A 843 -9.12 25.47 2.80
N LEU A 844 -10.42 25.51 2.47
CA LEU A 844 -10.96 25.09 1.19
C LEU A 844 -10.53 26.00 0.02
N ALA A 845 -10.15 27.25 0.28
CA ALA A 845 -9.57 28.15 -0.72
C ALA A 845 -8.04 27.99 -0.85
N ALA A 846 -7.33 27.94 0.28
CA ALA A 846 -5.86 27.92 0.34
C ALA A 846 -5.25 26.65 -0.26
N VAL A 847 -5.76 25.46 0.10
CA VAL A 847 -5.16 24.19 -0.34
C VAL A 847 -5.22 24.01 -1.86
N PRO A 848 -6.36 24.24 -2.56
CA PRO A 848 -6.38 24.22 -4.03
C PRO A 848 -5.47 25.26 -4.69
N ALA A 849 -5.38 26.48 -4.14
CA ALA A 849 -4.53 27.53 -4.69
C ALA A 849 -3.03 27.17 -4.58
N LEU A 850 -2.63 26.62 -3.42
CA LEU A 850 -1.27 26.12 -3.19
C LEU A 850 -0.90 24.95 -4.12
N ASP A 851 -1.80 23.96 -4.28
CA ASP A 851 -1.58 22.84 -5.21
C ASP A 851 -1.48 23.32 -6.66
N ALA A 852 -2.34 24.24 -7.10
CA ALA A 852 -2.27 24.84 -8.44
C ALA A 852 -0.95 25.58 -8.70
N ALA A 853 -0.40 26.22 -7.66
CA ALA A 853 0.92 26.87 -7.67
C ALA A 853 2.11 25.88 -7.54
N GLY A 854 1.82 24.58 -7.43
CA GLY A 854 2.81 23.49 -7.40
C GLY A 854 3.48 23.28 -6.05
N PHE A 855 2.84 23.66 -4.94
CA PHE A 855 3.33 23.39 -3.59
C PHE A 855 2.79 22.07 -3.04
N ASP A 856 3.64 21.38 -2.27
CA ASP A 856 3.22 20.26 -1.44
C ASP A 856 2.69 20.79 -0.10
N VAL A 857 1.38 20.68 0.11
CA VAL A 857 0.75 21.09 1.38
C VAL A 857 1.05 20.07 2.49
N HIS A 858 1.69 20.55 3.55
CA HIS A 858 1.98 19.84 4.80
C HIS A 858 1.04 20.37 5.89
N VAL A 859 0.07 19.59 6.34
CA VAL A 859 -0.89 20.04 7.36
C VAL A 859 -0.62 19.34 8.70
N HIS A 860 -0.48 20.12 9.77
CA HIS A 860 -0.55 19.61 11.15
C HIS A 860 -2.01 19.32 11.49
N VAL A 861 -2.29 18.08 11.87
CA VAL A 861 -3.63 17.63 12.30
C VAL A 861 -3.52 16.64 13.46
N ILE A 862 -4.16 16.95 14.58
CA ILE A 862 -4.23 16.04 15.75
C ILE A 862 -5.62 15.44 15.88
N GLY A 863 -6.65 16.27 15.85
CA GLY A 863 -8.04 15.85 16.06
C GLY A 863 -8.73 15.32 14.81
N ASP A 864 -9.76 14.51 15.01
CA ASP A 864 -10.48 13.83 13.93
C ASP A 864 -11.26 14.78 13.00
N ARG A 865 -11.69 15.95 13.49
CA ARG A 865 -12.27 17.01 12.65
C ARG A 865 -11.21 17.69 11.79
N ALA A 866 -10.04 18.01 12.35
CA ALA A 866 -8.93 18.59 11.58
C ALA A 866 -8.50 17.67 10.43
N VAL A 867 -8.38 16.36 10.70
CA VAL A 867 -8.09 15.36 9.65
C VAL A 867 -9.15 15.39 8.55
N ARG A 868 -10.44 15.36 8.91
CA ARG A 868 -11.54 15.39 7.95
C ARG A 868 -11.53 16.65 7.08
N ASP A 869 -11.32 17.80 7.70
CA ASP A 869 -11.32 19.11 7.04
C ASP A 869 -10.15 19.24 6.06
N ALA A 870 -8.95 18.78 6.46
CA ALA A 870 -7.79 18.75 5.57
C ALA A 870 -8.00 17.79 4.38
N LEU A 871 -8.58 16.60 4.62
CA LEU A 871 -8.92 15.66 3.55
C LEU A 871 -10.00 16.21 2.61
N ASP A 872 -10.95 17.01 3.10
CA ASP A 872 -11.95 17.68 2.27
C ASP A 872 -11.30 18.73 1.36
N ALA A 873 -10.36 19.52 1.90
CA ALA A 873 -9.62 20.52 1.16
C ALA A 873 -8.72 19.90 0.07
N VAL A 874 -8.00 18.82 0.39
CA VAL A 874 -7.24 18.07 -0.62
C VAL A 874 -8.17 17.45 -1.67
N ALA A 875 -9.31 16.88 -1.27
CA ALA A 875 -10.26 16.34 -2.22
C ALA A 875 -10.78 17.41 -3.19
N LEU A 876 -10.95 18.65 -2.73
CA LEU A 876 -11.31 19.78 -3.59
C LEU A 876 -10.17 20.13 -4.55
N ALA A 877 -8.94 20.23 -4.07
CA ALA A 877 -7.75 20.45 -4.90
C ALA A 877 -7.64 19.39 -6.01
N ARG A 878 -7.77 18.10 -5.67
CA ARG A 878 -7.69 16.98 -6.62
C ARG A 878 -8.77 16.98 -7.70
N ARG A 879 -9.94 17.56 -7.44
CA ARG A 879 -11.01 17.71 -8.45
C ARG A 879 -10.78 18.89 -9.39
N SER A 880 -9.92 19.83 -9.02
CA SER A 880 -9.64 21.01 -9.82
C SER A 880 -8.84 20.66 -11.08
N PRO A 881 -9.23 21.14 -12.27
CA PRO A 881 -8.42 21.03 -13.48
C PRO A 881 -7.06 21.73 -13.39
N ALA A 882 -6.92 22.69 -12.46
CA ALA A 882 -5.66 23.40 -12.22
C ALA A 882 -4.69 22.61 -11.33
N SER A 883 -5.12 21.46 -10.80
CA SER A 883 -4.32 20.63 -9.92
C SER A 883 -2.99 20.23 -10.55
N ARG A 884 -1.92 20.30 -9.77
CA ARG A 884 -0.58 19.84 -10.17
C ARG A 884 -0.23 18.47 -9.61
N GLY A 885 -1.11 17.89 -8.79
CA GLY A 885 -0.88 16.60 -8.14
C GLY A 885 0.27 16.67 -7.13
N GLY A 886 0.26 17.69 -6.26
CA GLY A 886 1.27 17.85 -5.20
C GLY A 886 1.31 16.63 -4.26
N ARG A 887 2.46 16.32 -3.68
CA ARG A 887 2.65 15.25 -2.68
C ARG A 887 2.16 15.74 -1.32
N HIS A 888 0.84 15.95 -1.16
CA HIS A 888 0.25 16.46 0.08
C HIS A 888 0.32 15.43 1.19
N HIS A 889 0.56 15.91 2.42
CA HIS A 889 0.63 15.05 3.59
C HIS A 889 0.07 15.70 4.84
N LEU A 890 -0.44 14.83 5.72
CA LEU A 890 -0.99 15.20 7.02
C LEU A 890 -0.10 14.59 8.08
N ALA A 891 0.38 15.43 9.01
CA ALA A 891 1.28 15.05 10.09
C ALA A 891 0.54 14.74 11.39
N HIS A 892 1.20 13.98 12.25
CA HIS A 892 0.80 13.54 13.59
C HIS A 892 -0.27 12.44 13.57
N LEU A 893 -1.46 12.77 13.07
CA LEU A 893 -2.56 11.82 12.92
C LEU A 893 -2.88 11.09 14.23
N GLN A 894 -2.92 11.87 15.33
CA GLN A 894 -3.19 11.32 16.65
C GLN A 894 -4.56 10.70 16.71
N VAL A 895 -5.64 11.37 16.30
CA VAL A 895 -6.99 10.78 16.25
C VAL A 895 -7.52 10.83 14.82
N VAL A 896 -7.76 9.67 14.20
CA VAL A 896 -8.32 9.61 12.83
C VAL A 896 -9.62 8.82 12.86
N HIS A 897 -10.73 9.47 12.50
CA HIS A 897 -12.01 8.79 12.43
C HIS A 897 -11.95 7.60 11.44
N PRO A 898 -12.53 6.43 11.76
CA PRO A 898 -12.43 5.23 10.90
C PRO A 898 -12.87 5.44 9.45
N ASP A 899 -13.90 6.25 9.22
CA ASP A 899 -14.37 6.61 7.87
C ASP A 899 -13.35 7.42 7.05
N ASP A 900 -12.41 8.10 7.72
CA ASP A 900 -11.40 8.93 7.08
C ASP A 900 -10.10 8.16 6.77
N VAL A 901 -9.84 7.03 7.45
CA VAL A 901 -8.69 6.13 7.19
C VAL A 901 -8.57 5.71 5.70
N PRO A 902 -9.62 5.22 5.00
CA PRO A 902 -9.50 4.86 3.59
C PRO A 902 -9.36 6.06 2.65
N ARG A 903 -9.69 7.28 3.12
CA ARG A 903 -9.62 8.49 2.28
C ARG A 903 -8.19 8.90 1.96
N PHE A 904 -7.23 8.59 2.83
CA PHE A 904 -5.80 8.84 2.55
C PHE A 904 -5.36 8.21 1.23
N ALA A 905 -5.64 6.91 1.06
CA ALA A 905 -5.35 6.19 -0.18
C ALA A 905 -6.17 6.72 -1.37
N ALA A 906 -7.47 6.96 -1.17
CA ALA A 906 -8.37 7.42 -2.23
C ALA A 906 -8.02 8.82 -2.79
N LEU A 907 -7.39 9.67 -1.97
CA LEU A 907 -7.03 11.05 -2.33
C LEU A 907 -5.54 11.23 -2.64
N ASP A 908 -4.74 10.16 -2.57
CA ASP A 908 -3.27 10.20 -2.62
C ASP A 908 -2.70 11.23 -1.63
N VAL A 909 -3.17 11.14 -0.38
CA VAL A 909 -2.66 11.90 0.76
C VAL A 909 -1.72 11.00 1.54
N THR A 910 -0.51 11.49 1.77
CA THR A 910 0.51 10.75 2.52
C THR A 910 0.30 10.93 4.02
N ALA A 911 0.37 9.84 4.78
CA ALA A 911 0.38 9.87 6.23
C ALA A 911 1.82 10.13 6.72
N ASN A 912 2.05 11.24 7.42
CA ASN A 912 3.34 11.58 8.01
C ASN A 912 3.28 11.26 9.52
N ALA A 913 4.04 10.24 9.95
CA ALA A 913 3.90 9.61 11.25
C ALA A 913 5.05 9.95 12.21
N GLN A 914 4.68 10.52 13.35
CA GLN A 914 5.54 10.74 14.53
C GLN A 914 5.39 9.55 15.47
N ALA A 915 6.00 8.42 15.10
CA ALA A 915 5.65 7.13 15.71
C ALA A 915 5.99 7.01 17.20
N LEU A 916 6.93 7.81 17.72
CA LEU A 916 7.31 7.80 19.13
C LEU A 916 6.13 8.03 20.07
N TRP A 917 5.13 8.80 19.65
CA TRP A 917 3.99 9.15 20.48
C TRP A 917 2.96 8.01 20.59
N ALA A 918 3.11 6.97 19.76
CA ALA A 918 2.10 5.94 19.60
C ALA A 918 2.29 4.74 20.55
N CYS A 919 2.48 5.02 21.84
CA CYS A 919 2.65 4.05 22.91
C CYS A 919 1.94 4.46 24.21
N GLU A 920 1.77 3.52 25.14
CA GLU A 920 1.24 3.81 26.48
C GLU A 920 2.35 4.43 27.35
N GLU A 921 2.45 5.76 27.34
CA GLU A 921 3.22 6.54 28.32
C GLU A 921 2.29 7.32 29.27
N GLU A 922 2.85 7.91 30.34
CA GLU A 922 2.07 8.59 31.36
C GLU A 922 1.26 9.77 30.79
N GLN A 923 1.84 10.56 29.87
CA GLN A 923 1.10 11.60 29.16
C GLN A 923 -0.13 11.04 28.43
N MET A 924 0.04 9.96 27.66
CA MET A 924 -1.07 9.29 26.94
C MET A 924 -2.14 8.75 27.91
N THR A 925 -1.73 8.04 28.95
CA THR A 925 -2.65 7.29 29.83
C THR A 925 -3.31 8.17 30.89
N ALA A 926 -2.61 9.17 31.43
CA ALA A 926 -3.11 10.03 32.50
C ALA A 926 -3.76 11.31 31.97
N LEU A 927 -3.26 11.88 30.86
CA LEU A 927 -3.71 13.19 30.37
C LEU A 927 -4.60 13.10 29.13
N THR A 928 -4.38 12.12 28.24
CA THR A 928 -5.08 12.05 26.94
C THR A 928 -6.27 11.09 26.93
N THR A 929 -6.07 9.81 27.29
CA THR A 929 -7.10 8.77 27.22
C THR A 929 -8.39 9.12 27.98
N PRO A 930 -8.35 9.73 29.19
CA PRO A 930 -9.56 10.12 29.91
C PRO A 930 -10.40 11.16 29.16
N LEU A 931 -9.77 12.09 28.43
CA LEU A 931 -10.43 13.15 27.67
C LEU A 931 -11.14 12.60 26.40
N LEU A 932 -10.59 11.54 25.80
CA LEU A 932 -11.11 10.97 24.56
C LEU A 932 -12.20 9.93 24.81
N GLY A 933 -12.11 9.17 25.90
CA GLY A 933 -12.96 8.01 26.15
C GLY A 933 -12.58 6.79 25.31
N PRO A 934 -13.12 5.61 25.63
CA PRO A 934 -12.63 4.33 25.11
C PRO A 934 -12.77 4.18 23.59
N GLU A 935 -13.82 4.75 23.00
CA GLU A 935 -14.08 4.67 21.56
C GLU A 935 -13.03 5.46 20.77
N ARG A 936 -12.87 6.77 21.02
CA ARG A 936 -11.89 7.61 20.33
C ARG A 936 -10.46 7.22 20.65
N ASN A 937 -10.19 6.70 21.85
CA ASN A 937 -8.88 6.17 22.20
C ASN A 937 -8.47 5.01 21.28
N SER A 938 -9.41 4.23 20.74
CA SER A 938 -9.13 3.16 19.77
C SER A 938 -8.81 3.66 18.36
N TRP A 939 -9.00 4.95 18.08
CA TRP A 939 -8.74 5.55 16.77
C TRP A 939 -7.35 6.18 16.69
N GLN A 940 -6.55 6.02 17.75
CA GLN A 940 -5.31 6.76 17.88
C GLN A 940 -4.16 6.16 17.07
N TYR A 941 -3.40 7.03 16.40
CA TYR A 941 -2.20 6.70 15.61
C TYR A 941 -2.36 5.45 14.74
N PRO A 942 -3.34 5.39 13.81
CA PRO A 942 -3.66 4.17 13.08
C PRO A 942 -2.69 3.90 11.92
N PHE A 943 -1.38 4.10 12.10
CA PHE A 943 -0.37 4.09 11.03
C PHE A 943 -0.36 2.79 10.22
N GLY A 944 -0.32 1.62 10.86
CA GLY A 944 -0.45 0.34 10.14
C GLY A 944 -1.82 0.16 9.49
N GLY A 945 -2.87 0.78 10.04
CA GLY A 945 -4.20 0.80 9.44
C GLY A 945 -4.22 1.60 8.13
N LEU A 946 -3.66 2.81 8.16
CA LEU A 946 -3.48 3.70 7.02
C LEU A 946 -2.63 3.04 5.93
N LEU A 947 -1.48 2.44 6.29
CA LEU A 947 -0.62 1.75 5.33
C LEU A 947 -1.36 0.59 4.63
N ARG A 948 -2.15 -0.19 5.39
CA ARG A 948 -2.92 -1.32 4.84
C ARG A 948 -4.08 -0.90 3.92
N THR A 949 -4.54 0.35 3.95
CA THR A 949 -5.50 0.84 2.94
C THR A 949 -4.84 1.20 1.61
N GLY A 950 -3.51 1.21 1.56
CA GLY A 950 -2.72 1.65 0.40
C GLY A 950 -2.27 3.11 0.49
N ALA A 951 -2.49 3.80 1.61
CA ALA A 951 -1.93 5.12 1.83
C ALA A 951 -0.40 5.03 1.93
N ARG A 952 0.30 6.02 1.38
CA ARG A 952 1.74 6.14 1.57
C ARG A 952 2.03 6.59 3.00
N LEU A 953 3.03 5.98 3.62
CA LEU A 953 3.49 6.33 4.96
C LEU A 953 4.91 6.90 4.88
N VAL A 954 5.13 7.99 5.58
CA VAL A 954 6.45 8.60 5.84
C VAL A 954 6.59 8.85 7.34
N MET A 955 7.81 9.06 7.83
CA MET A 955 8.06 9.25 9.25
C MET A 955 8.90 10.49 9.52
N GLY A 956 8.63 11.14 10.64
CA GLY A 956 9.44 12.23 11.16
C GLY A 956 9.43 12.24 12.68
N SER A 957 10.37 12.94 13.28
CA SER A 957 10.53 12.99 14.73
C SER A 957 9.74 14.10 15.41
N ASP A 958 9.44 15.16 14.67
CA ASP A 958 8.99 16.43 15.22
C ASP A 958 9.96 16.99 16.28
N TRP A 959 11.26 16.70 16.15
CA TRP A 959 12.29 17.18 17.08
C TRP A 959 12.30 18.74 17.10
N PRO A 960 12.29 19.39 18.29
CA PRO A 960 12.60 18.83 19.62
C PRO A 960 11.46 18.28 20.48
N VAL A 961 10.25 18.11 19.94
CA VAL A 961 9.14 17.52 20.71
C VAL A 961 9.43 16.07 21.11
N SER A 962 10.05 15.30 20.24
CA SER A 962 10.61 14.01 20.61
C SER A 962 12.03 13.86 20.09
N THR A 963 12.77 12.88 20.61
CA THR A 963 14.15 12.64 20.16
C THR A 963 14.19 12.42 18.64
N PRO A 964 15.21 12.94 17.93
CA PRO A 964 15.34 12.74 16.49
C PRO A 964 15.93 11.36 16.15
N ASP A 965 16.28 10.54 17.15
CA ASP A 965 16.83 9.20 16.94
C ASP A 965 15.80 8.27 16.27
N PRO A 966 16.00 7.90 14.99
CA PRO A 966 15.04 7.09 14.24
C PRO A 966 14.85 5.70 14.85
N TRP A 967 15.83 5.15 15.57
CA TRP A 967 15.72 3.82 16.17
C TRP A 967 14.71 3.77 17.31
N GLN A 968 14.56 4.87 18.05
CA GLN A 968 13.52 5.01 19.07
C GLN A 968 12.13 5.00 18.42
N ALA A 969 11.96 5.78 17.34
CA ALA A 969 10.70 5.81 16.58
C ALA A 969 10.38 4.47 15.91
N VAL A 970 11.38 3.80 15.34
CA VAL A 970 11.24 2.46 14.75
C VAL A 970 10.84 1.43 15.80
N HIS A 971 11.41 1.48 17.01
CA HIS A 971 11.00 0.62 18.12
C HIS A 971 9.52 0.81 18.45
N VAL A 972 9.04 2.04 18.60
CA VAL A 972 7.62 2.30 18.90
C VAL A 972 6.72 1.92 17.72
N ALA A 973 7.13 2.20 16.49
CA ALA A 973 6.37 1.81 15.30
C ALA A 973 6.13 0.29 15.21
N VAL A 974 7.13 -0.51 15.61
CA VAL A 974 7.08 -1.98 15.57
C VAL A 974 6.41 -2.57 16.79
N ASN A 975 6.76 -2.12 17.99
CA ASN A 975 6.33 -2.76 19.24
C ASN A 975 5.10 -2.09 19.87
N ARG A 976 4.83 -0.83 19.52
CA ARG A 976 3.77 0.01 20.11
C ARG A 976 3.91 0.20 21.63
N THR A 977 5.13 0.10 22.12
CA THR A 977 5.50 0.25 23.54
C THR A 977 6.60 1.30 23.68
N PRO A 978 6.68 2.03 24.81
CA PRO A 978 7.76 2.99 25.02
C PRO A 978 9.15 2.32 24.95
N PRO A 979 10.20 3.01 24.51
CA PRO A 979 11.57 2.51 24.57
C PRO A 979 12.01 2.15 25.99
N GLY A 980 12.64 0.99 26.17
CA GLY A 980 13.22 0.59 27.46
C GLY A 980 12.23 0.26 28.59
N VAL A 981 10.91 0.37 28.35
CA VAL A 981 9.86 0.11 29.34
C VAL A 981 9.04 -1.11 28.91
N ASP A 982 8.82 -2.04 29.85
CA ASP A 982 7.90 -3.15 29.65
C ASP A 982 6.46 -2.66 29.90
N ALA A 983 5.80 -2.25 28.82
CA ALA A 983 4.43 -1.74 28.85
C ALA A 983 3.54 -2.54 27.90
N ARG A 984 2.21 -2.38 28.05
CA ARG A 984 1.26 -2.97 27.12
C ARG A 984 1.36 -2.25 25.75
N PRO A 985 1.36 -2.99 24.63
CA PRO A 985 1.31 -2.38 23.31
C PRO A 985 0.05 -1.54 23.10
N PHE A 986 0.23 -0.30 22.64
CA PHE A 986 -0.84 0.64 22.32
C PHE A 986 -1.38 0.43 20.90
N GLY A 987 -2.60 -0.08 20.77
CA GLY A 987 -3.20 -0.38 19.46
C GLY A 987 -2.31 -1.30 18.61
N PRO A 988 -2.00 -2.53 19.08
CA PRO A 988 -1.06 -3.44 18.42
C PRO A 988 -1.43 -3.79 16.97
N GLU A 989 -2.71 -3.72 16.61
CA GLU A 989 -3.19 -3.87 15.24
C GLU A 989 -2.66 -2.78 14.30
N HIS A 990 -2.18 -1.65 14.81
CA HIS A 990 -1.59 -0.55 14.04
C HIS A 990 -0.05 -0.58 14.01
N ALA A 991 0.57 -1.62 14.57
CA ALA A 991 2.00 -1.87 14.44
C ALA A 991 2.45 -2.00 12.98
N LEU A 992 3.67 -1.54 12.70
CA LEU A 992 4.38 -1.73 11.44
C LEU A 992 5.39 -2.88 11.58
N THR A 993 5.75 -3.50 10.47
CA THR A 993 6.97 -4.33 10.43
C THR A 993 8.21 -3.44 10.45
N LEU A 994 9.36 -3.99 10.88
CA LEU A 994 10.64 -3.28 10.82
C LEU A 994 10.96 -2.75 9.42
N THR A 995 10.69 -3.56 8.38
CA THR A 995 10.88 -3.15 6.98
C THR A 995 9.99 -1.98 6.58
N GLU A 996 8.73 -1.96 7.00
CA GLU A 996 7.80 -0.85 6.70
C GLU A 996 8.22 0.43 7.43
N ALA A 997 8.65 0.34 8.69
CA ALA A 997 9.15 1.49 9.45
C ALA A 997 10.44 2.05 8.83
N LEU A 998 11.42 1.20 8.51
CA LEU A 998 12.66 1.61 7.84
C LEU A 998 12.38 2.19 6.44
N HIS A 999 11.45 1.61 5.67
CA HIS A 999 11.03 2.17 4.38
C HIS A 999 10.43 3.57 4.54
N ALA A 1000 9.52 3.76 5.49
CA ALA A 1000 8.87 5.05 5.74
C ALA A 1000 9.89 6.13 6.16
N TYR A 1001 10.88 5.81 6.99
CA TYR A 1001 11.93 6.72 7.46
C TYR A 1001 13.10 6.89 6.47
N THR A 1002 13.14 6.13 5.37
CA THR A 1002 14.18 6.27 4.33
C THR A 1002 13.54 6.64 2.99
N ALA A 1003 13.22 5.67 2.14
CA ALA A 1003 12.65 5.86 0.81
C ALA A 1003 11.36 6.69 0.83
N GLY A 1004 10.46 6.45 1.80
CA GLY A 1004 9.21 7.19 1.94
C GLY A 1004 9.46 8.67 2.19
N SER A 1005 10.30 8.98 3.17
CA SER A 1005 10.58 10.36 3.57
C SER A 1005 11.49 11.10 2.56
N ALA A 1006 12.40 10.40 1.88
CA ALA A 1006 13.11 10.95 0.72
C ALA A 1006 12.14 11.30 -0.42
N TRP A 1007 11.14 10.44 -0.65
CA TRP A 1007 10.09 10.69 -1.64
C TRP A 1007 9.23 11.90 -1.27
N ILE A 1008 8.73 12.06 -0.04
CA ILE A 1008 7.88 13.25 0.27
C ILE A 1008 8.66 14.57 0.06
N ASN A 1009 9.97 14.54 0.27
CA ASN A 1009 10.87 15.67 0.06
C ASN A 1009 11.35 15.85 -1.40
N ARG A 1010 10.80 15.10 -2.36
CA ARG A 1010 11.19 15.17 -3.79
C ARG A 1010 12.69 14.97 -4.01
N HIS A 1011 13.27 14.03 -3.28
CA HIS A 1011 14.60 13.49 -3.50
C HIS A 1011 14.48 12.08 -4.05
N ASP A 1012 14.03 11.98 -5.31
CA ASP A 1012 13.70 10.70 -5.96
C ASP A 1012 14.95 9.82 -6.22
N ASP A 1013 16.16 10.37 -6.11
CA ASP A 1013 17.44 9.65 -6.21
C ASP A 1013 18.07 9.33 -4.83
N ALA A 1014 17.37 9.59 -3.73
CA ALA A 1014 17.78 9.29 -2.35
C ALA A 1014 16.86 8.26 -1.69
N GLY A 1015 17.20 7.85 -0.46
CA GLY A 1015 16.40 6.89 0.33
C GLY A 1015 16.43 5.45 -0.22
N THR A 1016 17.27 5.17 -1.21
CA THR A 1016 17.46 3.82 -1.78
C THR A 1016 18.94 3.49 -1.94
N LEU A 1017 19.27 2.20 -1.91
CA LEU A 1017 20.61 1.68 -2.17
C LEU A 1017 20.59 0.87 -3.48
N THR A 1018 20.63 1.60 -4.60
CA THR A 1018 20.72 1.08 -5.97
C THR A 1018 21.73 1.87 -6.77
N ALA A 1019 22.35 1.27 -7.80
CA ALA A 1019 23.30 1.97 -8.65
C ALA A 1019 22.72 3.29 -9.20
N GLY A 1020 23.47 4.38 -9.08
CA GLY A 1020 23.09 5.73 -9.46
C GLY A 1020 22.41 6.57 -8.37
N ALA A 1021 21.94 5.96 -7.27
CA ALA A 1021 21.39 6.71 -6.13
C ALA A 1021 22.47 7.55 -5.43
N VAL A 1022 22.08 8.66 -4.80
CA VAL A 1022 23.02 9.42 -3.94
C VAL A 1022 23.46 8.54 -2.77
N ALA A 1023 24.76 8.56 -2.44
CA ALA A 1023 25.31 7.78 -1.33
C ALA A 1023 25.08 8.50 0.02
N ASP A 1024 23.83 8.83 0.32
CA ASP A 1024 23.38 9.26 1.64
C ASP A 1024 23.06 8.00 2.45
N LEU A 1025 23.95 7.59 3.36
CA LEU A 1025 23.94 6.27 4.01
C LEU A 1025 24.02 6.38 5.54
N ALA A 1026 23.47 5.38 6.22
CA ALA A 1026 23.68 5.15 7.65
C ALA A 1026 24.12 3.70 7.87
N VAL A 1027 24.92 3.46 8.92
CA VAL A 1027 25.31 2.13 9.38
C VAL A 1027 24.81 1.93 10.80
N ALA A 1028 23.96 0.93 10.99
CA ALA A 1028 23.45 0.55 12.30
C ALA A 1028 24.54 -0.14 13.14
N SER A 1029 24.53 0.04 14.46
CA SER A 1029 25.51 -0.54 15.38
C SER A 1029 25.47 -2.08 15.46
N VAL A 1030 24.36 -2.66 15.01
CA VAL A 1030 24.08 -4.09 14.88
C VAL A 1030 23.10 -4.29 13.72
N ASP A 1031 22.98 -5.51 13.18
CA ASP A 1031 21.87 -5.81 12.26
C ASP A 1031 20.53 -5.82 13.03
N PRO A 1032 19.62 -4.85 12.81
CA PRO A 1032 18.37 -4.75 13.55
C PRO A 1032 17.40 -5.92 13.28
N TYR A 1033 17.60 -6.70 12.22
CA TYR A 1033 16.80 -7.91 11.97
C TYR A 1033 17.32 -9.14 12.73
N SER A 1034 18.47 -9.02 13.39
CA SER A 1034 19.07 -10.09 14.20
C SER A 1034 18.83 -9.92 15.70
N VAL A 1035 18.25 -8.79 16.12
CA VAL A 1035 17.87 -8.53 17.51
C VAL A 1035 16.39 -8.78 17.72
N GLU A 1036 16.00 -9.03 18.97
CA GLU A 1036 14.59 -9.13 19.34
C GLU A 1036 13.89 -7.78 19.10
N PRO A 1037 12.65 -7.75 18.59
CA PRO A 1037 11.94 -6.50 18.29
C PRO A 1037 11.90 -5.51 19.46
N ARG A 1038 11.72 -6.00 20.70
CA ARG A 1038 11.73 -5.16 21.92
C ARG A 1038 13.06 -4.47 22.22
N ASP A 1039 14.16 -4.95 21.64
CA ASP A 1039 15.50 -4.43 21.83
C ASP A 1039 15.91 -3.45 20.73
N LEU A 1040 15.03 -3.15 19.76
CA LEU A 1040 15.30 -2.20 18.66
C LEU A 1040 15.69 -0.80 19.16
N HIS A 1041 15.16 -0.35 20.29
CA HIS A 1041 15.52 0.93 20.92
C HIS A 1041 16.99 1.03 21.35
N ARG A 1042 17.74 -0.08 21.37
CA ARG A 1042 19.18 -0.12 21.72
C ARG A 1042 20.08 0.02 20.50
N VAL A 1043 19.52 -0.09 19.29
CA VAL A 1043 20.27 0.11 18.06
C VAL A 1043 20.68 1.58 17.98
N ARG A 1044 21.92 1.83 17.58
CA ARG A 1044 22.47 3.17 17.37
C ARG A 1044 22.97 3.29 15.93
N THR A 1045 23.29 4.50 15.49
CA THR A 1045 23.96 4.72 14.21
C THR A 1045 25.46 4.93 14.46
N ASP A 1046 26.32 4.06 13.90
CA ASP A 1046 27.77 4.10 14.11
C ASP A 1046 28.49 4.97 13.06
N LEU A 1047 27.93 5.11 11.86
CA LEU A 1047 28.47 5.90 10.75
C LEU A 1047 27.33 6.52 9.94
N THR A 1048 27.48 7.79 9.58
CA THR A 1048 26.56 8.53 8.72
C THR A 1048 27.34 9.21 7.59
N LEU A 1049 26.92 8.97 6.35
CA LEU A 1049 27.55 9.46 5.13
C LEU A 1049 26.55 10.33 4.36
N VAL A 1050 27.00 11.48 3.86
CA VAL A 1050 26.26 12.30 2.90
C VAL A 1050 27.05 12.36 1.61
N ALA A 1051 26.44 11.92 0.51
CA ALA A 1051 27.10 11.74 -0.78
C ALA A 1051 28.48 11.05 -0.64
N GLY A 1052 28.52 9.95 0.12
CA GLY A 1052 29.74 9.15 0.36
C GLY A 1052 30.76 9.77 1.33
N THR A 1053 30.52 10.99 1.84
CA THR A 1053 31.42 11.69 2.76
C THR A 1053 30.93 11.52 4.20
N PRO A 1054 31.80 11.11 5.15
CA PRO A 1054 31.41 10.99 6.55
C PRO A 1054 31.06 12.35 7.16
N VAL A 1055 29.87 12.41 7.76
CA VAL A 1055 29.39 13.55 8.55
C VAL A 1055 29.26 13.18 10.03
N HIS A 1056 29.30 11.89 10.36
CA HIS A 1056 29.39 11.39 11.73
C HIS A 1056 30.04 10.00 11.78
N GLU A 1057 30.91 9.76 12.77
CA GLU A 1057 31.52 8.46 13.08
C GLU A 1057 31.58 8.30 14.61
N ALA A 1058 30.82 7.35 15.17
CA ALA A 1058 30.75 7.10 16.62
C ALA A 1058 31.72 6.01 17.11
N SER A 1059 32.05 5.04 16.24
CA SER A 1059 32.82 3.84 16.60
C SER A 1059 34.25 3.88 16.07
N THR A 1060 35.23 3.68 16.96
CA THR A 1060 36.63 3.45 16.59
C THR A 1060 36.86 2.11 15.89
N ASP A 1061 35.90 1.18 15.94
CA ASP A 1061 36.03 -0.17 15.36
C ASP A 1061 35.73 -0.19 13.84
N LEU A 1062 35.03 0.81 13.31
CA LEU A 1062 34.81 0.99 11.86
C LEU A 1062 35.97 1.76 11.19
N ALA A 1063 36.99 2.15 11.95
CA ALA A 1063 38.18 2.80 11.43
C ALA A 1063 39.09 1.76 10.73
N GLY A 1064 38.78 1.46 9.47
CA GLY A 1064 39.70 0.83 8.55
C GLY A 1064 40.94 1.71 8.35
N VAL A 1065 42.08 1.20 8.81
CA VAL A 1065 43.44 1.75 8.70
C VAL A 1065 43.79 2.16 7.25
N GLY A 1066 44.14 3.44 7.06
CA GLY A 1066 44.80 3.92 5.84
C GLY A 1066 44.69 5.44 5.62
N ARG A 1067 45.69 6.19 6.10
CA ARG A 1067 46.05 7.50 5.51
C ARG A 1067 46.80 7.29 4.21
#